data_AF-A0A3R6XFL2-F1
#
_entry.id   AF-A0A3R6XFL2-F1
#
_cell.length_a   1.000
_cell.length_b   1.000
_cell.length_c   1.000
_cell.angle_alpha   90.00
_cell.angle_beta   90.00
_cell.angle_gamma   90.00
#
_symmetry.space_group_name_H-M   'P 1'
#
loop_
_entity.id
_entity.type
_entity.pdbx_description
1 polymer ?
#
loop_
_entity_poly.entity_id
_entity_poly.type
_entity_poly.pdbx_seq_one_letter_code
_entity_poly.pdbx_strand_id
1 'polypeptide(L)'
;MRSRVTVAVVLALTWQPTIASPTAAEFIAQGVAYQLDTHDLIQAKHMYQAALSVSPDNVEALHLLGSVAYHEGHFHEAQEYLEQAISVSPSLDKSAMTHCNLAETLRKLHRPADGLHHGDMCFNATGGSEFSLLVLAWLYKDLDEPSKAVDVLRQLVAMNDQHLEAWDTLGHLDAAQADYDVVLRINGQHDPTLQNVGILYQVRPSVSTLFERTFHYNFRSNWAIWTALWPFTSRDLDMARQMLQRAYDVSHADVLRIDMATLLPQVFTSQAHLDTTRRNMHAAIDALLLLASSLHVENPEATKLATLHSHSCPALHFTAPHIALGVGTLFEFDKTFRRLRIGFMSKFFVPNHAHGMLLRGVLAHLNRQLFHVTLVVVPDPQQPVDAAMAAAADAVKVLSMHLAHSQQWTIYMCPQSVYKLVPQFDRVLFEILRQDPQGHVVLLEARYPQWTRQLRTRLQQTINSTEMWNRVHFRPRVGGSDAFLKLLSVADVVLHPFPFGGSKTSADALLLGLPLVAMKTPFLRSRMAYSFYLHMDMLDCVASTEDEYIAIALRLGTDAVYRSDVRANMLSRAVRRSIHTTALRAAAENASSSAVATKVTLNLSTPHQAFYKGVQVDLVQVPGLVGEYGVTAGHTPIISQLKPGVIAVHEERDKVVKKFFTAGGFAFTHADSTTDIAAVELIKVEDIDASAAEAGVQKYKQALEQAADGTPEKVEAQIAYETHLALVAALASA
;
A
#
# COMPACT_ATOMS: atom_id res chain seq x y z
N MET A 1 -13.51 76.12 27.23
CA MET A 1 -14.79 75.75 27.89
C MET A 1 -15.95 76.37 27.12
N ARG A 2 -17.12 75.72 27.13
CA ARG A 2 -18.46 76.27 26.79
C ARG A 2 -18.61 77.04 25.46
N SER A 3 -19.15 76.35 24.47
CA SER A 3 -20.21 76.88 23.61
C SER A 3 -21.32 75.82 23.51
N ARG A 4 -22.50 76.12 24.08
CA ARG A 4 -23.73 75.36 23.79
C ARG A 4 -24.45 76.10 22.67
N VAL A 5 -24.88 75.39 21.63
CA VAL A 5 -25.88 75.88 20.69
C VAL A 5 -27.00 74.85 20.67
N THR A 6 -28.21 75.29 21.01
CA THR A 6 -29.43 74.50 20.93
C THR A 6 -29.98 74.59 19.51
N VAL A 7 -30.32 73.47 18.89
CA VAL A 7 -31.16 73.42 17.68
C VAL A 7 -32.32 72.46 17.93
N ALA A 8 -33.49 72.79 17.39
CA ALA A 8 -34.77 72.20 17.77
C ALA A 8 -35.03 70.83 17.11
N VAL A 9 -35.97 70.08 17.72
CA VAL A 9 -36.63 68.94 17.10
C VAL A 9 -37.41 69.41 15.87
N VAL A 10 -37.24 68.74 14.73
CA VAL A 10 -38.15 68.80 13.58
C VAL A 10 -38.74 67.42 13.38
N LEU A 11 -40.00 67.25 13.77
CA LEU A 11 -40.78 66.03 13.47
C LEU A 11 -41.23 66.07 12.02
N ALA A 12 -40.35 65.63 11.12
CA ALA A 12 -40.70 65.35 9.74
C ALA A 12 -41.50 64.03 9.67
N LEU A 13 -42.83 64.14 9.77
CA LEU A 13 -43.76 63.05 9.43
C LEU A 13 -43.74 62.80 7.91
N THR A 14 -42.69 62.15 7.41
CA THR A 14 -42.67 61.65 6.04
C THR A 14 -43.58 60.43 5.95
N TRP A 15 -44.63 60.55 5.14
CA TRP A 15 -45.50 59.45 4.77
C TRP A 15 -44.72 58.51 3.84
N GLN A 16 -43.94 57.59 4.42
CA GLN A 16 -43.39 56.47 3.68
C GLN A 16 -44.57 55.65 3.13
N PRO A 17 -44.63 55.36 1.82
CA PRO A 17 -45.49 54.29 1.37
C PRO A 17 -45.04 53.01 2.09
N THR A 18 -45.98 52.21 2.58
CA THR A 18 -45.67 50.85 3.04
C THR A 18 -45.24 50.04 1.82
N ILE A 19 -43.94 50.08 1.54
CA ILE A 19 -43.26 49.06 0.73
C ILE A 19 -43.61 47.74 1.41
N ALA A 20 -44.35 46.88 0.72
CA ALA A 20 -44.68 45.57 1.25
C ALA A 20 -43.38 44.85 1.59
N SER A 21 -43.25 44.32 2.81
CA SER A 21 -42.07 43.54 3.18
C SER A 21 -41.93 42.40 2.18
N PRO A 22 -40.78 42.26 1.50
CA PRO A 22 -40.62 41.32 0.40
C PRO A 22 -40.99 39.90 0.85
N THR A 23 -41.83 39.26 0.05
CA THR A 23 -42.34 37.92 0.32
C THR A 23 -41.23 36.87 0.12
N ALA A 24 -41.39 35.70 0.75
CA ALA A 24 -40.48 34.58 0.54
C ALA A 24 -40.36 34.19 -0.95
N ALA A 25 -41.44 34.33 -1.74
CA ALA A 25 -41.43 34.08 -3.19
C ALA A 25 -40.60 35.10 -3.98
N GLU A 26 -40.64 36.39 -3.62
CA GLU A 26 -39.82 37.43 -4.26
C GLU A 26 -38.32 37.24 -3.95
N PHE A 27 -37.99 36.76 -2.76
CA PHE A 27 -36.63 36.36 -2.40
C PHE A 27 -36.18 35.10 -3.17
N ILE A 28 -37.01 34.05 -3.25
CA ILE A 28 -36.71 32.84 -4.03
C ILE A 28 -36.44 33.20 -5.50
N ALA A 29 -37.29 34.02 -6.12
CA ALA A 29 -37.11 34.45 -7.51
C ALA A 29 -35.79 35.20 -7.74
N GLN A 30 -35.37 36.05 -6.80
CA GLN A 30 -34.06 36.72 -6.85
C GLN A 30 -32.90 35.73 -6.70
N GLY A 31 -33.00 34.76 -5.79
CA GLY A 31 -31.97 33.73 -5.61
C GLY A 31 -31.79 32.85 -6.85
N VAL A 32 -32.89 32.45 -7.49
CA VAL A 32 -32.87 31.67 -8.74
C VAL A 32 -32.23 32.47 -9.88
N ALA A 33 -32.50 33.77 -10.00
CA ALA A 33 -31.84 34.64 -10.97
C ALA A 33 -30.32 34.74 -10.73
N TYR A 34 -29.88 34.91 -9.47
CA TYR A 34 -28.45 34.90 -9.16
C TYR A 34 -27.79 33.56 -9.52
N GLN A 35 -28.45 32.44 -9.21
CA GLN A 35 -27.96 31.08 -9.47
C GLN A 35 -27.89 30.73 -10.97
N LEU A 36 -28.87 31.14 -11.79
CA LEU A 36 -28.93 30.81 -13.21
C LEU A 36 -28.22 31.85 -14.10
N ASP A 37 -28.53 33.14 -13.95
CA ASP A 37 -28.06 34.17 -14.89
C ASP A 37 -26.62 34.60 -14.59
N THR A 38 -26.24 34.67 -13.30
CA THR A 38 -24.91 35.15 -12.87
C THR A 38 -24.00 34.06 -12.30
N HIS A 39 -24.53 32.87 -12.01
CA HIS A 39 -23.84 31.78 -11.30
C HIS A 39 -23.27 32.20 -9.92
N ASP A 40 -23.83 33.25 -9.31
CA ASP A 40 -23.43 33.76 -7.98
C ASP A 40 -24.17 32.99 -6.88
N LEU A 41 -23.60 31.85 -6.50
CA LEU A 41 -24.12 30.99 -5.44
C LEU A 41 -24.17 31.70 -4.07
N ILE A 42 -23.32 32.70 -3.83
CA ILE A 42 -23.27 33.43 -2.55
C ILE A 42 -24.50 34.33 -2.41
N GLN A 43 -24.84 35.10 -3.45
CA GLN A 43 -26.08 35.90 -3.44
C GLN A 43 -27.32 35.02 -3.50
N ALA A 44 -27.30 33.89 -4.22
CA ALA A 44 -28.38 32.91 -4.18
C ALA A 44 -28.63 32.40 -2.75
N LYS A 45 -27.57 31.98 -2.03
CA LYS A 45 -27.65 31.50 -0.64
C LYS A 45 -28.23 32.58 0.30
N HIS A 46 -27.78 33.83 0.17
CA HIS A 46 -28.34 34.96 0.94
C HIS A 46 -29.84 35.18 0.66
N MET A 47 -30.27 35.13 -0.60
CA MET A 47 -31.68 35.34 -0.96
C MET A 47 -32.57 34.22 -0.42
N TYR A 48 -32.16 32.95 -0.53
CA TYR A 48 -32.93 31.85 0.04
C TYR A 48 -32.97 31.88 1.58
N GLN A 49 -31.87 32.29 2.25
CA GLN A 49 -31.89 32.55 3.70
C GLN A 49 -32.84 33.69 4.09
N ALA A 50 -32.91 34.75 3.27
CA ALA A 50 -33.89 35.83 3.48
C ALA A 50 -35.34 35.33 3.31
N ALA A 51 -35.61 34.44 2.35
CA ALA A 51 -36.91 33.79 2.21
C ALA A 51 -37.31 33.00 3.48
N LEU A 52 -36.38 32.24 4.08
CA LEU A 52 -36.62 31.55 5.36
C LEU A 52 -36.82 32.50 6.54
N SER A 53 -36.20 33.68 6.54
CA SER A 53 -36.43 34.69 7.59
C SER A 53 -37.87 35.24 7.58
N VAL A 54 -38.55 35.19 6.43
CA VAL A 54 -39.96 35.59 6.25
C VAL A 54 -40.91 34.40 6.43
N SER A 55 -40.49 33.19 6.05
CA SER A 55 -41.27 31.96 6.10
C SER A 55 -40.35 30.79 6.46
N PRO A 56 -40.15 30.47 7.76
CA PRO A 56 -39.20 29.45 8.20
C PRO A 56 -39.47 28.06 7.62
N ASP A 57 -40.75 27.71 7.46
CA ASP A 57 -41.21 26.44 6.90
C ASP A 57 -41.36 26.51 5.36
N ASN A 58 -40.54 27.30 4.65
CA ASN A 58 -40.61 27.37 3.19
C ASN A 58 -39.83 26.23 2.52
N VAL A 59 -40.58 25.22 2.10
CA VAL A 59 -40.11 23.99 1.42
C VAL A 59 -39.22 24.27 0.21
N GLU A 60 -39.53 25.31 -0.58
CA GLU A 60 -38.82 25.64 -1.81
C GLU A 60 -37.48 26.32 -1.52
N ALA A 61 -37.44 27.27 -0.58
CA ALA A 61 -36.20 27.88 -0.10
C ALA A 61 -35.30 26.86 0.62
N LEU A 62 -35.86 25.92 1.40
CA LEU A 62 -35.12 24.80 1.99
C LEU A 62 -34.53 23.88 0.91
N HIS A 63 -35.32 23.50 -0.10
CA HIS A 63 -34.85 22.68 -1.22
C HIS A 63 -33.69 23.35 -1.99
N LEU A 64 -33.82 24.65 -2.28
CA LEU A 64 -32.82 25.42 -3.02
C LEU A 64 -31.55 25.68 -2.20
N LEU A 65 -31.66 25.90 -0.89
CA LEU A 65 -30.49 25.92 0.01
C LEU A 65 -29.78 24.56 0.07
N GLY A 66 -30.54 23.46 0.05
CA GLY A 66 -30.00 22.12 -0.10
C GLY A 66 -29.19 21.94 -1.39
N SER A 67 -29.72 22.43 -2.52
CA SER A 67 -29.00 22.44 -3.81
C SER A 67 -27.74 23.31 -3.78
N VAL A 68 -27.79 24.54 -3.25
CA VAL A 68 -26.61 25.41 -3.16
C VAL A 68 -25.54 24.81 -2.25
N ALA A 69 -25.91 24.31 -1.06
CA ALA A 69 -24.98 23.63 -0.16
C ALA A 69 -24.37 22.37 -0.81
N TYR A 70 -25.13 21.64 -1.64
CA TYR A 70 -24.60 20.52 -2.42
C TYR A 70 -23.54 20.97 -3.44
N HIS A 71 -23.79 22.04 -4.20
CA HIS A 71 -22.83 22.59 -5.16
C HIS A 71 -21.57 23.20 -4.51
N GLU A 72 -21.70 23.78 -3.31
CA GLU A 72 -20.54 24.20 -2.49
C GLU A 72 -19.75 23.01 -1.90
N GLY A 73 -20.30 21.79 -1.93
CA GLY A 73 -19.72 20.59 -1.32
C GLY A 73 -19.96 20.44 0.19
N HIS A 74 -20.89 21.23 0.76
CA HIS A 74 -21.34 21.19 2.14
C HIS A 74 -22.43 20.11 2.35
N PHE A 75 -22.12 18.85 1.99
CA PHE A 75 -23.12 17.78 1.89
C PHE A 75 -23.94 17.48 3.16
N HIS A 76 -23.42 17.79 4.36
CA HIS A 76 -24.20 17.67 5.60
C HIS A 76 -25.23 18.80 5.77
N GLU A 77 -24.86 20.06 5.47
CA GLU A 77 -25.80 21.19 5.42
C GLU A 77 -26.88 20.94 4.36
N ALA A 78 -26.49 20.37 3.21
CA ALA A 78 -27.42 19.94 2.18
C ALA A 78 -28.40 18.85 2.68
N GLN A 79 -27.92 17.83 3.39
CA GLN A 79 -28.78 16.79 3.98
C GLN A 79 -29.80 17.41 4.95
N GLU A 80 -29.37 18.29 5.86
CA GLU A 80 -30.24 18.93 6.85
C GLU A 80 -31.35 19.77 6.21
N TYR A 81 -31.04 20.61 5.21
CA TYR A 81 -32.06 21.42 4.52
C TYR A 81 -33.05 20.56 3.70
N LEU A 82 -32.57 19.49 3.05
CA LEU A 82 -33.42 18.61 2.25
C LEU A 82 -34.34 17.73 3.13
N GLU A 83 -33.84 17.24 4.26
CA GLU A 83 -34.65 16.53 5.27
C GLU A 83 -35.69 17.47 5.91
N GLN A 84 -35.33 18.73 6.19
CA GLN A 84 -36.29 19.75 6.67
C GLN A 84 -37.40 20.00 5.63
N ALA A 85 -37.06 20.21 4.36
CA ALA A 85 -38.03 20.40 3.27
C ALA A 85 -39.02 19.22 3.16
N ILE A 86 -38.53 17.97 3.27
CA ILE A 86 -39.35 16.75 3.28
C ILE A 86 -40.22 16.67 4.54
N SER A 87 -39.72 17.08 5.71
CA SER A 87 -40.49 17.06 6.95
C SER A 87 -41.67 18.05 6.94
N VAL A 88 -41.49 19.21 6.30
CA VAL A 88 -42.54 20.23 6.13
C VAL A 88 -43.52 19.85 5.01
N SER A 89 -43.06 19.20 3.94
CA SER A 89 -43.93 18.63 2.91
C SER A 89 -43.67 17.15 2.65
N PRO A 90 -44.26 16.24 3.46
CA PRO A 90 -44.24 14.80 3.21
C PRO A 90 -45.05 14.36 1.96
N SER A 91 -45.57 15.32 1.19
CA SER A 91 -46.36 15.10 -0.01
C SER A 91 -45.44 14.76 -1.18
N LEU A 92 -45.29 13.47 -1.46
CA LEU A 92 -44.36 12.93 -2.46
C LEU A 92 -44.39 13.67 -3.82
N ASP A 93 -45.58 13.99 -4.33
CA ASP A 93 -45.78 14.74 -5.59
C ASP A 93 -45.09 16.12 -5.63
N LYS A 94 -44.76 16.69 -4.45
CA LYS A 94 -44.09 17.98 -4.28
C LYS A 94 -42.66 17.85 -3.78
N SER A 95 -42.36 16.80 -3.00
CA SER A 95 -40.99 16.53 -2.50
C SER A 95 -40.16 15.66 -3.46
N ALA A 96 -40.70 15.20 -4.59
CA ALA A 96 -40.02 14.30 -5.53
C ALA A 96 -38.60 14.74 -5.88
N MET A 97 -38.40 15.98 -6.33
CA MET A 97 -37.06 16.49 -6.67
C MET A 97 -36.17 16.64 -5.42
N THR A 98 -36.75 16.98 -4.27
CA THR A 98 -36.05 16.99 -2.97
C THR A 98 -35.54 15.59 -2.59
N HIS A 99 -36.31 14.54 -2.88
CA HIS A 99 -35.87 13.15 -2.71
C HIS A 99 -34.77 12.77 -3.69
N CYS A 100 -34.80 13.21 -4.96
CA CYS A 100 -33.66 13.02 -5.88
C CYS A 100 -32.38 13.72 -5.37
N ASN A 101 -32.46 15.00 -4.99
CA ASN A 101 -31.30 15.75 -4.48
C ASN A 101 -30.78 15.14 -3.16
N LEU A 102 -31.66 14.66 -2.28
CA LEU A 102 -31.28 13.99 -1.04
C LEU A 102 -30.62 12.63 -1.33
N ALA A 103 -31.13 11.88 -2.31
CA ALA A 103 -30.54 10.62 -2.73
C ALA A 103 -29.11 10.81 -3.27
N GLU A 104 -28.88 11.84 -4.09
CA GLU A 104 -27.53 12.18 -4.57
C GLU A 104 -26.62 12.71 -3.44
N THR A 105 -27.16 13.53 -2.54
CA THR A 105 -26.45 14.02 -1.34
C THR A 105 -26.00 12.87 -0.45
N LEU A 106 -26.88 11.92 -0.16
CA LEU A 106 -26.57 10.70 0.61
C LEU A 106 -25.53 9.83 -0.10
N ARG A 107 -25.56 9.76 -1.44
CA ARG A 107 -24.52 9.10 -2.25
C ARG A 107 -23.15 9.77 -2.07
N LYS A 108 -23.06 11.11 -2.12
CA LYS A 108 -21.82 11.86 -1.81
C LYS A 108 -21.36 11.67 -0.36
N LEU A 109 -22.29 11.52 0.59
CA LEU A 109 -22.01 11.15 1.99
C LEU A 109 -21.69 9.65 2.18
N HIS A 110 -21.50 8.89 1.10
CA HIS A 110 -21.18 7.45 1.10
C HIS A 110 -22.25 6.57 1.78
N ARG A 111 -23.51 6.99 1.75
CA ARG A 111 -24.71 6.29 2.24
C ARG A 111 -25.67 5.91 1.08
N PRO A 112 -25.22 5.21 0.02
CA PRO A 112 -26.05 4.94 -1.16
C PRO A 112 -27.24 4.01 -0.87
N ALA A 113 -27.19 3.20 0.19
CA ALA A 113 -28.33 2.38 0.62
C ALA A 113 -29.50 3.24 1.15
N ASP A 114 -29.20 4.27 1.94
CA ASP A 114 -30.18 5.24 2.41
C ASP A 114 -30.66 6.12 1.24
N GLY A 115 -29.73 6.49 0.35
CA GLY A 115 -30.03 7.23 -0.88
C GLY A 115 -30.99 6.48 -1.81
N LEU A 116 -30.87 5.16 -1.94
CA LEU A 116 -31.74 4.34 -2.81
C LEU A 116 -33.23 4.50 -2.45
N HIS A 117 -33.57 4.55 -1.16
CA HIS A 117 -34.97 4.76 -0.75
C HIS A 117 -35.55 6.06 -1.31
N HIS A 118 -34.78 7.15 -1.28
CA HIS A 118 -35.21 8.44 -1.81
C HIS A 118 -35.11 8.51 -3.35
N GLY A 119 -34.16 7.79 -3.96
CA GLY A 119 -34.09 7.60 -5.41
C GLY A 119 -35.35 6.90 -5.95
N ASP A 120 -35.76 5.79 -5.31
CA ASP A 120 -37.00 5.08 -5.63
C ASP A 120 -38.24 5.96 -5.41
N MET A 121 -38.30 6.76 -4.33
CA MET A 121 -39.38 7.73 -4.13
C MET A 121 -39.46 8.75 -5.27
N CYS A 122 -38.34 9.36 -5.65
CA CYS A 122 -38.27 10.32 -6.75
C CYS A 122 -38.65 9.70 -8.11
N PHE A 123 -38.17 8.48 -8.40
CA PHE A 123 -38.48 7.74 -9.61
C PHE A 123 -39.98 7.44 -9.72
N ASN A 124 -40.58 6.86 -8.67
CA ASN A 124 -42.01 6.52 -8.65
C ASN A 124 -42.90 7.78 -8.73
N ALA A 125 -42.47 8.91 -8.16
CA ALA A 125 -43.20 10.17 -8.21
C ALA A 125 -43.11 10.89 -9.57
N THR A 126 -41.95 10.83 -10.22
CA THR A 126 -41.73 11.49 -11.53
C THR A 126 -42.04 10.61 -12.74
N GLY A 127 -42.29 9.31 -12.53
CA GLY A 127 -42.46 8.34 -13.61
C GLY A 127 -41.17 8.01 -14.37
N GLY A 128 -40.00 8.30 -13.78
CA GLY A 128 -38.69 8.10 -14.42
C GLY A 128 -38.19 9.31 -15.22
N SER A 129 -38.18 10.50 -14.61
CA SER A 129 -37.50 11.68 -15.17
C SER A 129 -35.99 11.44 -15.41
N GLU A 130 -35.38 12.15 -16.36
CA GLU A 130 -33.96 12.00 -16.74
C GLU A 130 -33.02 11.96 -15.54
N PHE A 131 -33.15 12.95 -14.64
CA PHE A 131 -32.35 13.05 -13.43
C PHE A 131 -32.62 11.91 -12.44
N SER A 132 -33.87 11.47 -12.28
CA SER A 132 -34.19 10.33 -11.40
C SER A 132 -33.59 9.01 -11.88
N LEU A 133 -33.54 8.79 -13.20
CA LEU A 133 -32.87 7.64 -13.81
C LEU A 133 -31.35 7.74 -13.61
N LEU A 134 -30.75 8.91 -13.85
CA LEU A 134 -29.32 9.12 -13.67
C LEU A 134 -28.88 8.90 -12.21
N VAL A 135 -29.64 9.45 -11.25
CA VAL A 135 -29.40 9.28 -9.81
C VAL A 135 -29.58 7.82 -9.38
N LEU A 136 -30.64 7.12 -9.83
CA LEU A 136 -30.79 5.69 -9.58
C LEU A 136 -29.64 4.86 -10.17
N ALA A 137 -29.20 5.15 -11.40
CA ALA A 137 -28.09 4.46 -12.02
C ALA A 137 -26.78 4.63 -11.23
N TRP A 138 -26.52 5.83 -10.70
CA TRP A 138 -25.37 6.06 -9.81
C TRP A 138 -25.51 5.36 -8.46
N LEU A 139 -26.72 5.28 -7.89
CA LEU A 139 -26.96 4.55 -6.64
C LEU A 139 -26.78 3.04 -6.83
N TYR A 140 -27.32 2.46 -7.89
CA TYR A 140 -27.10 1.05 -8.24
C TYR A 140 -25.63 0.75 -8.56
N LYS A 141 -24.91 1.67 -9.19
CA LYS A 141 -23.45 1.58 -9.40
C LYS A 141 -22.68 1.58 -8.07
N ASP A 142 -23.01 2.50 -7.15
CA ASP A 142 -22.33 2.63 -5.85
C ASP A 142 -22.75 1.54 -4.84
N LEU A 143 -23.81 0.77 -5.13
CA LEU A 143 -24.26 -0.43 -4.41
C LEU A 143 -23.74 -1.77 -4.98
N ASP A 144 -22.96 -1.74 -6.07
CA ASP A 144 -22.51 -2.93 -6.83
C ASP A 144 -23.66 -3.77 -7.44
N GLU A 145 -24.70 -3.11 -7.93
CA GLU A 145 -25.76 -3.71 -8.75
C GLU A 145 -25.68 -3.24 -10.23
N PRO A 146 -24.55 -3.48 -10.93
CA PRO A 146 -24.27 -2.86 -12.23
C PRO A 146 -25.29 -3.21 -13.31
N SER A 147 -25.92 -4.39 -13.26
CA SER A 147 -27.00 -4.76 -14.20
C SER A 147 -28.18 -3.81 -14.09
N LYS A 148 -28.62 -3.45 -12.87
CA LYS A 148 -29.71 -2.49 -12.66
C LYS A 148 -29.30 -1.09 -13.12
N ALA A 149 -28.04 -0.70 -12.88
CA ALA A 149 -27.52 0.58 -13.37
C ALA A 149 -27.56 0.65 -14.91
N VAL A 150 -27.19 -0.43 -15.61
CA VAL A 150 -27.32 -0.53 -17.07
C VAL A 150 -28.78 -0.51 -17.51
N ASP A 151 -29.68 -1.28 -16.89
CA ASP A 151 -31.11 -1.31 -17.24
C ASP A 151 -31.77 0.09 -17.10
N VAL A 152 -31.39 0.85 -16.07
CA VAL A 152 -31.85 2.22 -15.83
C VAL A 152 -31.24 3.22 -16.83
N LEU A 153 -29.95 3.11 -17.15
CA LEU A 153 -29.31 3.98 -18.16
C LEU A 153 -29.78 3.70 -19.58
N ARG A 154 -30.10 2.44 -19.92
CA ARG A 154 -30.68 2.08 -21.22
C ARG A 154 -32.10 2.62 -21.37
N GLN A 155 -32.85 2.82 -20.28
CA GLN A 155 -34.10 3.61 -20.29
C GLN A 155 -33.81 5.10 -20.52
N LEU A 156 -32.80 5.66 -19.84
CA LEU A 156 -32.42 7.07 -19.99
C LEU A 156 -32.02 7.42 -21.44
N VAL A 157 -31.13 6.66 -22.08
CA VAL A 157 -30.72 6.94 -23.47
C VAL A 157 -31.76 6.53 -24.51
N ALA A 158 -32.78 5.76 -24.14
CA ALA A 158 -33.96 5.52 -24.99
C ALA A 158 -34.98 6.67 -24.94
N MET A 159 -34.96 7.48 -23.87
CA MET A 159 -35.72 8.72 -23.75
C MET A 159 -34.96 9.91 -24.36
N ASN A 160 -33.65 10.01 -24.14
CA ASN A 160 -32.81 11.09 -24.63
C ASN A 160 -31.46 10.54 -25.15
N ASP A 161 -31.38 10.32 -26.46
CA ASP A 161 -30.19 9.76 -27.13
C ASP A 161 -29.01 10.74 -27.24
N GLN A 162 -29.18 11.99 -26.79
CA GLN A 162 -28.10 13.00 -26.72
C GLN A 162 -27.52 13.15 -25.30
N HIS A 163 -28.02 12.40 -24.30
CA HIS A 163 -27.62 12.55 -22.90
C HIS A 163 -26.19 12.02 -22.64
N LEU A 164 -25.18 12.86 -22.92
CA LEU A 164 -23.74 12.53 -22.90
C LEU A 164 -23.30 11.73 -21.66
N GLU A 165 -23.68 12.18 -20.46
CA GLU A 165 -23.26 11.55 -19.20
C GLU A 165 -23.89 10.16 -18.99
N ALA A 166 -25.03 9.87 -19.63
CA ALA A 166 -25.64 8.55 -19.60
C ALA A 166 -24.90 7.59 -20.55
N TRP A 167 -24.50 8.07 -21.74
CA TRP A 167 -23.67 7.30 -22.67
C TRP A 167 -22.24 7.07 -22.17
N ASP A 168 -21.59 8.03 -21.49
CA ASP A 168 -20.30 7.79 -20.84
C ASP A 168 -20.44 6.81 -19.66
N THR A 169 -21.51 6.91 -18.86
CA THR A 169 -21.77 5.95 -17.77
C THR A 169 -22.08 4.54 -18.31
N LEU A 170 -22.76 4.41 -19.46
CA LEU A 170 -22.95 3.13 -20.18
C LEU A 170 -21.64 2.60 -20.75
N GLY A 171 -20.86 3.46 -21.43
CA GLY A 171 -19.52 3.15 -21.92
C GLY A 171 -18.59 2.69 -20.80
N HIS A 172 -18.77 3.19 -19.58
CA HIS A 172 -18.09 2.71 -18.37
C HIS A 172 -18.58 1.33 -17.90
N LEU A 173 -19.89 1.11 -17.81
CA LEU A 173 -20.48 -0.09 -17.18
C LEU A 173 -20.50 -1.31 -18.11
N ASP A 174 -20.98 -1.17 -19.35
CA ASP A 174 -20.92 -2.22 -20.36
C ASP A 174 -19.50 -2.37 -20.97
N ALA A 175 -18.66 -1.34 -20.79
CA ALA A 175 -17.31 -1.25 -21.34
C ALA A 175 -17.30 -1.43 -22.88
N ALA A 176 -18.36 -0.93 -23.52
CA ALA A 176 -18.61 -1.01 -24.94
C ALA A 176 -18.02 0.21 -25.65
N GLN A 177 -17.03 -0.02 -26.53
CA GLN A 177 -16.44 1.03 -27.36
C GLN A 177 -17.52 1.77 -28.17
N ALA A 178 -18.54 1.05 -28.65
CA ALA A 178 -19.63 1.62 -29.44
C ALA A 178 -20.43 2.72 -28.71
N ASP A 179 -20.58 2.65 -27.37
CA ASP A 179 -21.27 3.68 -26.59
C ASP A 179 -20.38 4.94 -26.43
N TYR A 180 -19.06 4.77 -26.22
CA TYR A 180 -18.11 5.89 -26.28
C TYR A 180 -17.98 6.49 -27.70
N ASP A 181 -18.09 5.67 -28.75
CA ASP A 181 -18.15 6.12 -30.14
C ASP A 181 -19.45 6.90 -30.45
N VAL A 182 -20.51 6.75 -29.62
CA VAL A 182 -21.67 7.67 -29.63
C VAL A 182 -21.28 9.01 -29.01
N VAL A 183 -20.67 9.02 -27.83
CA VAL A 183 -20.25 10.26 -27.16
C VAL A 183 -19.29 11.08 -28.03
N LEU A 184 -18.25 10.44 -28.60
CA LEU A 184 -17.28 11.12 -29.48
C LEU A 184 -17.86 11.53 -30.85
N ARG A 185 -19.01 10.99 -31.25
CA ARG A 185 -19.76 11.44 -32.44
C ARG A 185 -20.61 12.67 -32.14
N ILE A 186 -21.18 12.77 -30.94
CA ILE A 186 -21.97 13.93 -30.49
C ILE A 186 -21.03 15.09 -30.11
N ASN A 187 -19.95 14.79 -29.39
CA ASN A 187 -18.90 15.72 -28.99
C ASN A 187 -17.51 15.07 -29.07
N GLY A 188 -16.81 15.26 -30.19
CA GLY A 188 -15.46 14.74 -30.44
C GLY A 188 -14.35 15.34 -29.57
N GLN A 189 -14.66 16.28 -28.68
CA GLN A 189 -13.77 16.87 -27.67
C GLN A 189 -14.27 16.61 -26.23
N HIS A 190 -15.16 15.64 -26.02
CA HIS A 190 -15.62 15.30 -24.67
C HIS A 190 -14.51 14.63 -23.85
N ASP A 191 -13.81 15.44 -23.05
CA ASP A 191 -12.61 15.05 -22.30
C ASP A 191 -12.78 13.79 -21.43
N PRO A 192 -13.85 13.63 -20.62
CA PRO A 192 -14.06 12.40 -19.85
C PRO A 192 -14.00 11.15 -20.74
N THR A 193 -14.79 11.12 -21.82
CA THR A 193 -14.74 9.99 -22.76
C THR A 193 -13.39 9.87 -23.45
N LEU A 194 -12.68 10.96 -23.82
CA LEU A 194 -11.34 10.85 -24.41
C LEU A 194 -10.33 10.21 -23.44
N GLN A 195 -10.38 10.57 -22.15
CA GLN A 195 -9.59 9.94 -21.09
C GLN A 195 -10.01 8.46 -20.90
N ASN A 196 -11.30 8.18 -20.80
CA ASN A 196 -11.86 6.84 -20.61
C ASN A 196 -11.53 5.91 -21.78
N VAL A 197 -11.56 6.43 -23.01
CA VAL A 197 -11.17 5.73 -24.25
C VAL A 197 -9.65 5.55 -24.31
N GLY A 198 -8.86 6.54 -23.88
CA GLY A 198 -7.41 6.41 -23.70
C GLY A 198 -7.03 5.27 -22.74
N ILE A 199 -7.81 5.09 -21.67
CA ILE A 199 -7.70 3.96 -20.73
C ILE A 199 -8.21 2.65 -21.38
N LEU A 200 -9.31 2.69 -22.14
CA LEU A 200 -9.89 1.53 -22.85
C LEU A 200 -8.92 0.92 -23.88
N TYR A 201 -8.17 1.76 -24.60
CA TYR A 201 -7.14 1.33 -25.56
C TYR A 201 -5.88 0.75 -24.89
N GLN A 202 -5.73 0.83 -23.56
CA GLN A 202 -4.76 0.03 -22.81
C GLN A 202 -5.24 -1.41 -22.52
N VAL A 203 -6.49 -1.79 -22.90
CA VAL A 203 -7.30 -2.83 -22.23
C VAL A 203 -8.12 -3.80 -23.14
N ARG A 204 -8.96 -3.35 -24.08
CA ARG A 204 -9.88 -4.22 -24.89
C ARG A 204 -9.45 -4.32 -26.39
N PRO A 205 -9.96 -5.27 -27.23
CA PRO A 205 -11.02 -6.26 -26.98
C PRO A 205 -10.75 -7.73 -27.39
N SER A 206 -11.38 -8.68 -26.69
CA SER A 206 -12.20 -9.76 -27.31
C SER A 206 -13.00 -10.53 -26.26
N VAL A 207 -14.32 -10.61 -26.47
CA VAL A 207 -15.31 -11.52 -25.82
C VAL A 207 -15.38 -11.53 -24.28
N SER A 208 -16.38 -10.80 -23.77
CA SER A 208 -17.30 -11.01 -22.62
C SER A 208 -17.06 -12.05 -21.48
N THR A 209 -17.86 -11.93 -20.41
CA THR A 209 -18.03 -12.87 -19.26
C THR A 209 -16.96 -12.94 -18.17
N LEU A 210 -15.93 -12.07 -18.17
CA LEU A 210 -14.92 -12.05 -17.08
C LEU A 210 -14.60 -10.68 -16.48
N PHE A 211 -15.44 -9.67 -16.72
CA PHE A 211 -15.32 -8.34 -16.09
C PHE A 211 -16.11 -8.25 -14.76
N GLU A 212 -17.16 -9.08 -14.60
CA GLU A 212 -18.20 -9.13 -13.54
C GLU A 212 -17.70 -9.40 -12.09
N ARG A 213 -16.41 -9.22 -11.78
CA ARG A 213 -15.81 -9.66 -10.50
C ARG A 213 -14.71 -8.78 -9.91
N THR A 214 -14.47 -7.56 -10.43
CA THR A 214 -13.30 -6.77 -9.98
C THR A 214 -13.48 -5.24 -9.91
N PHE A 215 -14.70 -4.69 -9.79
CA PHE A 215 -14.89 -3.23 -9.71
C PHE A 215 -15.88 -2.73 -8.63
N HIS A 216 -15.84 -3.36 -7.44
CA HIS A 216 -16.15 -2.64 -6.20
C HIS A 216 -15.22 -1.42 -6.05
N TYR A 217 -15.68 -0.43 -5.28
CA TYR A 217 -14.98 0.79 -4.85
C TYR A 217 -14.75 1.85 -5.93
N ASN A 218 -15.71 2.79 -5.95
CA ASN A 218 -15.56 4.23 -5.73
C ASN A 218 -14.23 4.89 -6.16
N PHE A 219 -14.35 6.01 -6.87
CA PHE A 219 -13.20 6.77 -7.36
C PHE A 219 -12.24 7.18 -6.23
N ARG A 220 -10.95 7.16 -6.57
CA ARG A 220 -9.78 7.50 -5.71
C ARG A 220 -9.42 6.45 -4.68
N SER A 221 -8.44 5.64 -5.07
CA SER A 221 -7.24 5.44 -4.25
C SER A 221 -6.07 5.15 -5.18
N ASN A 222 -4.85 5.03 -4.63
CA ASN A 222 -3.65 4.64 -5.39
C ASN A 222 -3.79 3.26 -6.10
N TRP A 223 -4.84 2.49 -5.76
CA TRP A 223 -5.27 1.29 -6.45
C TRP A 223 -5.57 1.51 -7.94
N ALA A 224 -6.14 2.66 -8.31
CA ALA A 224 -6.56 2.95 -9.69
C ALA A 224 -5.40 2.93 -10.70
N ILE A 225 -4.21 3.41 -10.30
CA ILE A 225 -3.00 3.32 -11.12
C ILE A 225 -2.57 1.85 -11.31
N TRP A 226 -2.78 1.00 -10.30
CA TRP A 226 -2.48 -0.43 -10.36
C TRP A 226 -3.57 -1.28 -11.06
N THR A 227 -4.80 -0.78 -11.24
CA THR A 227 -5.84 -1.43 -12.06
C THR A 227 -5.98 -0.86 -13.47
N ALA A 228 -5.64 0.41 -13.73
CA ALA A 228 -5.36 0.89 -15.10
C ALA A 228 -4.18 0.12 -15.72
N LEU A 229 -3.23 -0.32 -14.89
CA LEU A 229 -2.19 -1.25 -15.28
C LEU A 229 -2.71 -2.66 -15.69
N TRP A 230 -3.98 -3.03 -15.47
CA TRP A 230 -4.55 -4.28 -15.98
C TRP A 230 -6.11 -4.38 -15.91
N PRO A 231 -6.85 -4.62 -17.02
CA PRO A 231 -6.72 -5.93 -17.70
C PRO A 231 -6.98 -6.06 -19.22
N PHE A 232 -6.36 -7.13 -19.78
CA PHE A 232 -6.66 -7.86 -21.03
C PHE A 232 -5.79 -7.61 -22.30
N THR A 233 -5.53 -8.74 -22.97
CA THR A 233 -4.84 -8.94 -24.26
C THR A 233 -3.51 -8.21 -24.48
N SER A 234 -3.00 -8.20 -25.72
CA SER A 234 -1.72 -7.60 -26.09
C SER A 234 -1.88 -6.10 -26.25
N ARG A 235 -1.35 -5.32 -25.30
CA ARG A 235 -1.26 -3.86 -25.42
C ARG A 235 -0.55 -3.46 -26.71
N ASP A 236 -1.27 -2.76 -27.57
CA ASP A 236 -0.64 -1.87 -28.53
C ASP A 236 -0.20 -0.61 -27.76
N LEU A 237 1.09 -0.59 -27.40
CA LEU A 237 1.68 0.47 -26.59
C LEU A 237 1.75 1.80 -27.36
N ASP A 238 1.73 1.74 -28.69
CA ASP A 238 1.78 2.91 -29.56
C ASP A 238 0.38 3.50 -29.77
N MET A 239 -0.66 2.66 -29.89
CA MET A 239 -2.07 3.11 -29.87
C MET A 239 -2.46 3.69 -28.51
N ALA A 240 -2.08 3.04 -27.41
CA ALA A 240 -2.29 3.57 -26.06
C ALA A 240 -1.63 4.95 -25.88
N ARG A 241 -0.40 5.12 -26.39
CA ARG A 241 0.30 6.41 -26.40
C ARG A 241 -0.41 7.44 -27.28
N GLN A 242 -0.86 7.08 -28.48
CA GLN A 242 -1.61 7.98 -29.37
C GLN A 242 -2.92 8.48 -28.74
N MET A 243 -3.65 7.65 -28.01
CA MET A 243 -4.92 8.06 -27.40
C MET A 243 -4.72 8.91 -26.14
N LEU A 244 -3.73 8.59 -25.30
CA LEU A 244 -3.32 9.47 -24.20
C LEU A 244 -2.79 10.83 -24.71
N GLN A 245 -2.05 10.83 -25.83
CA GLN A 245 -1.61 12.08 -26.48
C GLN A 245 -2.81 12.90 -26.94
N ARG A 246 -3.78 12.30 -27.65
CA ARG A 246 -5.00 13.00 -28.09
C ARG A 246 -5.84 13.55 -26.92
N ALA A 247 -5.92 12.83 -25.81
CA ALA A 247 -6.59 13.33 -24.60
C ALA A 247 -5.81 14.52 -23.99
N TYR A 248 -4.48 14.49 -23.99
CA TYR A 248 -3.64 15.62 -23.57
C TYR A 248 -3.72 16.81 -24.54
N ASP A 249 -3.85 16.56 -25.84
CA ASP A 249 -3.99 17.61 -26.87
C ASP A 249 -5.32 18.38 -26.74
N VAL A 250 -6.30 17.85 -26.00
CA VAL A 250 -7.60 18.47 -25.71
C VAL A 250 -7.68 19.06 -24.30
N SER A 251 -7.28 18.29 -23.27
CA SER A 251 -7.38 18.71 -21.86
C SER A 251 -6.18 19.51 -21.35
N HIS A 252 -5.01 19.31 -21.96
CA HIS A 252 -3.69 19.69 -21.46
C HIS A 252 -3.38 19.18 -20.04
N ALA A 253 -4.10 18.16 -19.55
CA ALA A 253 -3.92 17.61 -18.21
C ALA A 253 -2.61 16.80 -18.10
N ASP A 254 -1.62 17.33 -17.39
CA ASP A 254 -0.26 16.78 -17.36
C ASP A 254 -0.14 15.34 -16.82
N VAL A 255 -1.15 14.86 -16.07
CA VAL A 255 -1.26 13.46 -15.64
C VAL A 255 -1.16 12.47 -16.81
N LEU A 256 -1.74 12.81 -17.96
CA LEU A 256 -1.72 11.98 -19.17
C LEU A 256 -0.31 11.82 -19.76
N ARG A 257 0.56 12.80 -19.52
CA ARG A 257 1.98 12.76 -19.92
C ARG A 257 2.77 11.79 -19.04
N ILE A 258 2.43 11.74 -17.75
CA ILE A 258 3.02 10.81 -16.77
C ILE A 258 2.59 9.36 -17.12
N ASP A 259 1.33 9.14 -17.46
CA ASP A 259 0.84 7.84 -17.94
C ASP A 259 1.56 7.38 -19.22
N MET A 260 1.78 8.30 -20.17
CA MET A 260 2.57 8.03 -21.38
C MET A 260 4.05 7.72 -21.08
N ALA A 261 4.67 8.36 -20.10
CA ALA A 261 6.07 8.14 -19.76
C ALA A 261 6.30 6.82 -18.99
N THR A 262 5.33 6.39 -18.19
CA THR A 262 5.42 5.20 -17.32
C THR A 262 4.85 3.91 -17.93
N LEU A 263 4.41 3.96 -19.19
CA LEU A 263 3.79 2.86 -19.93
C LEU A 263 4.74 1.65 -20.14
N LEU A 264 4.49 0.53 -19.45
CA LEU A 264 5.35 -0.67 -19.47
C LEU A 264 4.72 -1.93 -20.14
N PRO A 265 5.54 -2.78 -20.80
CA PRO A 265 5.18 -4.14 -21.21
C PRO A 265 4.99 -5.08 -20.02
N GLN A 266 4.10 -6.06 -20.17
CA GLN A 266 3.74 -7.02 -19.11
C GLN A 266 4.63 -8.28 -19.05
N VAL A 267 5.17 -8.69 -20.20
CA VAL A 267 6.18 -9.76 -20.32
C VAL A 267 7.23 -9.28 -21.32
N PHE A 268 8.46 -9.05 -20.84
CA PHE A 268 9.58 -8.72 -21.71
C PHE A 268 9.96 -9.93 -22.57
N THR A 269 10.01 -9.74 -23.90
CA THR A 269 10.28 -10.83 -24.86
C THR A 269 11.76 -11.12 -25.03
N SER A 270 12.66 -10.19 -24.68
CA SER A 270 14.10 -10.40 -24.67
C SER A 270 14.78 -9.42 -23.72
N GLN A 271 16.04 -9.66 -23.39
CA GLN A 271 16.84 -8.73 -22.58
C GLN A 271 16.98 -7.36 -23.28
N ALA A 272 17.27 -7.37 -24.59
CA ALA A 272 17.35 -6.15 -25.40
C ALA A 272 16.03 -5.36 -25.46
N HIS A 273 14.87 -6.03 -25.45
CA HIS A 273 13.57 -5.36 -25.31
C HIS A 273 13.48 -4.69 -23.93
N LEU A 274 13.74 -5.42 -22.84
CA LEU A 274 13.71 -4.90 -21.47
C LEU A 274 14.61 -3.66 -21.28
N ASP A 275 15.84 -3.70 -21.78
CA ASP A 275 16.79 -2.58 -21.67
C ASP A 275 16.45 -1.42 -22.62
N THR A 276 15.74 -1.67 -23.72
CA THR A 276 15.21 -0.60 -24.59
C THR A 276 13.99 0.06 -23.97
N THR A 277 13.04 -0.70 -23.40
CA THR A 277 11.92 -0.15 -22.63
C THR A 277 12.44 0.73 -21.49
N ARG A 278 13.44 0.29 -20.72
CA ARG A 278 14.02 1.08 -19.63
C ARG A 278 14.61 2.40 -20.12
N ARG A 279 15.42 2.38 -21.20
CA ARG A 279 15.99 3.60 -21.79
C ARG A 279 14.90 4.57 -22.25
N ASN A 280 13.85 4.07 -22.91
CA ASN A 280 12.74 4.88 -23.38
C ASN A 280 11.92 5.46 -22.21
N MET A 281 11.67 4.67 -21.16
CA MET A 281 10.99 5.13 -19.94
C MET A 281 11.81 6.20 -19.20
N HIS A 282 13.13 5.99 -19.06
CA HIS A 282 14.01 6.98 -18.44
C HIS A 282 14.02 8.27 -19.25
N ALA A 283 14.28 8.22 -20.56
CA ALA A 283 14.28 9.40 -21.43
C ALA A 283 12.93 10.16 -21.42
N ALA A 284 11.80 9.45 -21.31
CA ALA A 284 10.49 10.08 -21.17
C ALA A 284 10.29 10.75 -19.80
N ILE A 285 10.78 10.14 -18.71
CA ILE A 285 10.78 10.72 -17.37
C ILE A 285 11.72 11.94 -17.30
N ASP A 286 12.93 11.84 -17.86
CA ASP A 286 13.90 12.94 -17.94
C ASP A 286 13.31 14.14 -18.72
N ALA A 287 12.59 13.88 -19.81
CA ALA A 287 11.87 14.91 -20.56
C ALA A 287 10.71 15.55 -19.76
N LEU A 288 10.03 14.81 -18.88
CA LEU A 288 9.05 15.39 -17.94
C LEU A 288 9.73 16.21 -16.84
N LEU A 289 10.86 15.75 -16.32
CA LEU A 289 11.61 16.46 -15.26
C LEU A 289 12.15 17.81 -15.77
N LEU A 290 12.55 17.90 -17.04
CA LEU A 290 12.90 19.16 -17.70
C LEU A 290 11.72 20.15 -17.85
N LEU A 291 10.48 19.68 -17.71
CA LEU A 291 9.25 20.48 -17.81
C LEU A 291 8.51 20.60 -16.46
N ALA A 292 9.07 20.07 -15.37
CA ALA A 292 8.41 19.93 -14.06
C ALA A 292 7.94 21.27 -13.44
N SER A 293 8.57 22.39 -13.81
CA SER A 293 8.18 23.74 -13.39
C SER A 293 6.92 24.28 -14.09
N SER A 294 6.41 23.58 -15.10
CA SER A 294 5.26 24.01 -15.94
C SER A 294 4.09 23.03 -15.94
N LEU A 295 4.14 21.95 -15.14
CA LEU A 295 3.06 20.97 -15.05
C LEU A 295 1.96 21.46 -14.09
N HIS A 296 0.69 21.34 -14.46
CA HIS A 296 -0.47 21.66 -13.61
C HIS A 296 -1.43 20.45 -13.56
N VAL A 297 -1.76 19.99 -12.35
CA VAL A 297 -2.66 18.86 -12.11
C VAL A 297 -3.51 19.16 -10.87
N GLU A 298 -4.77 19.55 -11.08
CA GLU A 298 -5.73 19.78 -10.00
C GLU A 298 -6.67 18.60 -9.82
N ASN A 299 -6.82 18.12 -8.58
CA ASN A 299 -7.84 17.14 -8.20
C ASN A 299 -8.20 17.33 -6.71
N PRO A 300 -9.06 18.32 -6.36
CA PRO A 300 -9.29 18.75 -4.98
C PRO A 300 -9.79 17.64 -4.05
N GLU A 301 -10.45 16.64 -4.62
CA GLU A 301 -11.06 15.55 -3.89
C GLU A 301 -10.10 14.33 -3.80
N ALA A 302 -9.08 14.25 -4.67
CA ALA A 302 -7.86 13.49 -4.39
C ALA A 302 -7.02 14.18 -3.30
N THR A 303 -7.05 15.51 -3.18
CA THR A 303 -6.49 16.20 -2.01
C THR A 303 -7.27 15.83 -0.73
N LYS A 304 -8.61 15.75 -0.77
CA LYS A 304 -9.42 15.23 0.35
C LYS A 304 -9.12 13.77 0.68
N LEU A 305 -9.01 12.87 -0.30
CA LEU A 305 -8.71 11.46 -0.02
C LEU A 305 -7.24 11.25 0.38
N ALA A 306 -6.30 12.04 -0.17
CA ALA A 306 -4.94 12.14 0.35
C ALA A 306 -4.93 12.67 1.79
N THR A 307 -5.85 13.55 2.18
CA THR A 307 -6.00 14.06 3.56
C THR A 307 -6.64 13.03 4.49
N LEU A 308 -7.62 12.25 4.02
CA LEU A 308 -8.21 11.15 4.78
C LEU A 308 -7.19 10.01 4.96
N HIS A 309 -6.41 9.73 3.92
CA HIS A 309 -5.20 8.91 4.02
C HIS A 309 -4.16 9.58 4.93
N SER A 310 -3.94 10.90 4.93
CA SER A 310 -2.94 11.56 5.80
C SER A 310 -3.23 11.39 7.29
N HIS A 311 -4.51 11.43 7.67
CA HIS A 311 -4.91 11.17 9.05
C HIS A 311 -4.95 9.67 9.33
N SER A 312 -5.62 8.87 8.47
CA SER A 312 -5.61 7.39 8.55
C SER A 312 -4.19 6.84 8.57
N CYS A 313 -3.26 7.62 8.05
CA CYS A 313 -1.90 7.26 7.76
C CYS A 313 -0.90 8.48 7.66
N PRO A 314 0.02 8.73 8.64
CA PRO A 314 1.18 9.67 8.56
C PRO A 314 2.63 9.32 8.04
N ALA A 315 3.10 8.07 7.88
CA ALA A 315 4.47 7.74 7.40
C ALA A 315 4.78 6.65 6.29
N LEU A 316 4.56 6.94 4.98
CA LEU A 316 5.15 6.30 3.76
C LEU A 316 5.29 7.16 2.46
N HIS A 317 4.24 7.88 1.98
CA HIS A 317 4.25 8.58 0.67
C HIS A 317 5.28 9.71 0.42
N PHE A 318 5.11 10.92 0.97
CA PHE A 318 5.88 12.13 0.58
C PHE A 318 7.16 12.29 1.42
N THR A 319 7.60 13.53 1.70
CA THR A 319 8.84 13.96 2.41
C THR A 319 9.22 13.20 3.84
N ALA A 320 9.07 13.72 6.04
CA ALA A 320 8.46 14.85 6.82
C ALA A 320 7.84 15.67 5.74
N PRO A 321 8.09 14.97 4.65
CA PRO A 321 7.28 12.98 4.93
C PRO A 321 6.00 12.86 5.85
N HIS A 322 5.10 11.86 5.79
CA HIS A 322 4.66 11.03 4.67
C HIS A 322 3.22 10.44 4.91
N ILE A 323 2.86 9.18 4.53
CA ILE A 323 1.51 8.54 4.80
C ILE A 323 1.45 7.03 5.33
N ALA A 324 1.18 6.76 6.64
CA ALA A 324 0.94 5.51 7.46
C ALA A 324 0.73 5.76 9.01
N LEU A 325 -0.33 5.20 9.67
CA LEU A 325 -0.78 5.25 11.12
C LEU A 325 -1.65 6.40 11.77
N GLY A 326 -2.99 6.49 11.52
CA GLY A 326 -4.01 6.67 12.60
C GLY A 326 -5.14 7.74 12.62
N VAL A 327 -6.20 7.64 11.77
CA VAL A 327 -7.61 7.86 12.22
C VAL A 327 -8.05 6.50 12.75
N GLY A 328 -8.65 6.49 13.94
CA GLY A 328 -9.17 5.26 14.53
C GLY A 328 -10.53 4.82 14.00
N THR A 329 -11.17 3.94 14.77
CA THR A 329 -12.63 3.70 14.78
C THR A 329 -13.29 3.10 13.53
N LEU A 330 -12.59 2.24 12.78
CA LEU A 330 -13.20 1.05 12.14
C LEU A 330 -12.28 -0.16 12.41
N PHE A 331 -12.71 -1.26 13.04
CA PHE A 331 -14.07 -1.72 13.34
C PHE A 331 -14.27 -2.00 14.84
N GLU A 332 -15.41 -1.57 15.39
CA GLU A 332 -16.05 -2.36 16.45
C GLU A 332 -16.51 -3.69 15.84
N PHE A 333 -16.12 -4.82 16.44
CA PHE A 333 -16.64 -6.12 16.00
C PHE A 333 -18.05 -6.34 16.57
N ASP A 334 -19.03 -6.43 15.67
CA ASP A 334 -20.41 -6.76 16.01
C ASP A 334 -20.52 -8.07 16.82
N LYS A 335 -21.48 -8.09 17.75
CA LYS A 335 -21.60 -9.06 18.85
C LYS A 335 -22.35 -10.34 18.45
N THR A 336 -22.23 -10.77 17.20
CA THR A 336 -22.83 -12.03 16.72
C THR A 336 -21.87 -13.21 16.94
N PHE A 337 -21.87 -13.76 18.16
CA PHE A 337 -21.00 -14.87 18.58
C PHE A 337 -21.08 -16.11 17.66
N ARG A 338 -20.09 -16.26 16.79
CA ARG A 338 -19.81 -17.49 16.03
C ARG A 338 -18.48 -18.06 16.52
N ARG A 339 -18.43 -19.38 16.76
CA ARG A 339 -17.25 -20.06 17.32
C ARG A 339 -15.98 -19.73 16.53
N LEU A 340 -15.00 -19.12 17.19
CA LEU A 340 -13.68 -18.82 16.65
C LEU A 340 -12.97 -20.13 16.26
N ARG A 341 -12.55 -20.24 15.00
CA ARG A 341 -11.94 -21.48 14.49
C ARG A 341 -10.44 -21.49 14.80
N ILE A 342 -10.01 -22.42 15.67
CA ILE A 342 -8.60 -22.61 16.02
C ILE A 342 -8.13 -23.95 15.45
N GLY A 343 -7.08 -23.89 14.62
CA GLY A 343 -6.38 -25.05 14.09
C GLY A 343 -5.09 -25.32 14.87
N PHE A 344 -4.94 -26.53 15.41
CA PHE A 344 -3.65 -27.00 15.94
C PHE A 344 -3.04 -27.97 14.93
N MET A 345 -1.79 -27.76 14.50
CA MET A 345 -1.10 -28.63 13.54
C MET A 345 0.15 -29.27 14.15
N SER A 346 0.28 -30.58 14.02
CA SER A 346 1.50 -31.31 14.38
C SER A 346 1.52 -32.73 13.80
N LYS A 347 2.73 -33.29 13.62
CA LYS A 347 2.92 -34.74 13.47
C LYS A 347 3.00 -35.49 14.80
N PHE A 348 2.99 -34.76 15.92
CA PHE A 348 3.26 -35.29 17.26
C PHE A 348 2.08 -35.11 18.24
N PHE A 349 0.84 -35.15 17.75
CA PHE A 349 -0.35 -35.32 18.60
C PHE A 349 -0.50 -36.79 18.99
N VAL A 350 0.52 -37.32 19.67
CA VAL A 350 0.69 -38.75 19.99
C VAL A 350 0.91 -38.88 21.51
N PRO A 351 0.49 -39.98 22.16
CA PRO A 351 0.33 -40.00 23.62
C PRO A 351 1.60 -39.73 24.45
N ASN A 352 2.78 -40.05 23.89
CA ASN A 352 4.08 -40.06 24.57
C ASN A 352 5.04 -38.97 24.06
N HIS A 353 4.53 -37.90 23.43
CA HIS A 353 5.35 -36.77 22.99
C HIS A 353 4.92 -35.47 23.67
N ALA A 354 5.87 -34.56 23.94
CA ALA A 354 5.63 -33.31 24.68
C ALA A 354 4.46 -32.47 24.13
N HIS A 355 4.35 -32.36 22.80
CA HIS A 355 3.22 -31.68 22.14
C HIS A 355 1.87 -32.34 22.46
N GLY A 356 1.79 -33.67 22.44
CA GLY A 356 0.58 -34.39 22.79
C GLY A 356 0.23 -34.21 24.27
N MET A 357 1.20 -34.41 25.15
CA MET A 357 1.03 -34.31 26.61
C MET A 357 0.57 -32.90 27.05
N LEU A 358 1.19 -31.83 26.53
CA LEU A 358 0.78 -30.44 26.83
C LEU A 358 -0.59 -30.10 26.24
N LEU A 359 -0.81 -30.38 24.95
CA LEU A 359 -2.02 -29.91 24.27
C LEU A 359 -3.24 -30.77 24.61
N ARG A 360 -3.11 -32.03 25.05
CA ARG A 360 -4.24 -32.83 25.58
C ARG A 360 -4.98 -32.09 26.69
N GLY A 361 -4.25 -31.44 27.60
CA GLY A 361 -4.84 -30.60 28.65
C GLY A 361 -5.53 -29.35 28.11
N VAL A 362 -4.89 -28.63 27.17
CA VAL A 362 -5.42 -27.40 26.58
C VAL A 362 -6.69 -27.65 25.75
N LEU A 363 -6.70 -28.70 24.92
CA LEU A 363 -7.84 -29.07 24.08
C LEU A 363 -9.08 -29.47 24.89
N ALA A 364 -8.87 -30.14 26.04
CA ALA A 364 -9.94 -30.56 26.93
C ALA A 364 -10.62 -29.39 27.66
N HIS A 365 -9.91 -28.29 27.92
CA HIS A 365 -10.42 -27.13 28.68
C HIS A 365 -10.74 -25.89 27.82
N LEU A 366 -10.47 -25.93 26.51
CA LEU A 366 -10.87 -24.88 25.57
C LEU A 366 -12.40 -24.70 25.56
N ASN A 367 -12.89 -23.48 25.80
CA ASN A 367 -14.33 -23.23 25.87
C ASN A 367 -15.01 -23.43 24.51
N ARG A 368 -15.80 -24.50 24.39
CA ARG A 368 -16.45 -24.92 23.12
C ARG A 368 -17.72 -24.16 22.77
N GLN A 369 -18.16 -23.22 23.59
CA GLN A 369 -19.13 -22.20 23.18
C GLN A 369 -18.43 -21.07 22.40
N LEU A 370 -17.17 -20.78 22.72
CA LEU A 370 -16.36 -19.73 22.09
C LEU A 370 -15.52 -20.23 20.91
N PHE A 371 -15.06 -21.49 20.94
CA PHE A 371 -14.08 -22.03 20.00
C PHE A 371 -14.55 -23.30 19.28
N HIS A 372 -14.21 -23.40 17.99
CA HIS A 372 -14.32 -24.61 17.17
C HIS A 372 -12.91 -25.09 16.86
N VAL A 373 -12.57 -26.30 17.29
CA VAL A 373 -11.19 -26.79 17.36
C VAL A 373 -10.94 -27.86 16.30
N THR A 374 -9.99 -27.61 15.39
CA THR A 374 -9.55 -28.59 14.39
C THR A 374 -8.14 -29.06 14.68
N LEU A 375 -7.90 -30.37 14.72
CA LEU A 375 -6.55 -30.93 14.63
C LEU A 375 -6.18 -31.16 13.18
N VAL A 376 -5.05 -30.62 12.76
CA VAL A 376 -4.41 -30.90 11.46
C VAL A 376 -3.25 -31.86 11.71
N VAL A 377 -3.43 -33.09 11.25
CA VAL A 377 -2.56 -34.22 11.56
C VAL A 377 -1.71 -34.55 10.34
N VAL A 378 -0.39 -34.63 10.53
CA VAL A 378 0.48 -35.34 9.58
C VAL A 378 0.46 -36.82 9.99
N PRO A 379 0.07 -37.77 9.12
CA PRO A 379 -0.07 -39.17 9.48
C PRO A 379 1.28 -39.84 9.71
N ASP A 380 1.38 -40.58 10.81
CA ASP A 380 2.46 -41.52 11.12
C ASP A 380 1.83 -42.92 11.29
N PRO A 381 2.18 -43.92 10.44
CA PRO A 381 1.63 -45.27 10.56
C PRO A 381 2.04 -46.03 11.83
N GLN A 382 3.13 -45.61 12.50
CA GLN A 382 3.64 -46.24 13.72
C GLN A 382 3.12 -45.54 14.98
N GLN A 383 2.76 -44.26 14.89
CA GLN A 383 2.27 -43.46 16.02
C GLN A 383 0.93 -42.79 15.68
N PRO A 384 -0.20 -43.51 15.85
CA PRO A 384 -1.53 -42.94 15.60
C PRO A 384 -1.84 -41.79 16.56
N VAL A 385 -2.76 -40.92 16.12
CA VAL A 385 -3.21 -39.75 16.89
C VAL A 385 -3.75 -40.18 18.25
N ASP A 386 -3.35 -39.44 19.28
CA ASP A 386 -3.88 -39.55 20.64
C ASP A 386 -5.41 -39.43 20.63
N ALA A 387 -6.08 -40.54 20.97
CA ALA A 387 -7.54 -40.62 20.97
C ALA A 387 -8.21 -39.60 21.88
N ALA A 388 -7.56 -39.19 22.99
CA ALA A 388 -8.09 -38.16 23.88
C ALA A 388 -8.02 -36.77 23.23
N MET A 389 -6.96 -36.49 22.45
CA MET A 389 -6.86 -35.24 21.68
C MET A 389 -7.84 -35.22 20.50
N ALA A 390 -8.00 -36.35 19.81
CA ALA A 390 -8.96 -36.49 18.71
C ALA A 390 -10.42 -36.32 19.18
N ALA A 391 -10.79 -36.90 20.32
CA ALA A 391 -12.09 -36.69 20.95
C ALA A 391 -12.27 -35.26 21.49
N ALA A 392 -11.18 -34.59 21.89
CA ALA A 392 -11.18 -33.19 22.29
C ALA A 392 -11.17 -32.20 21.09
N ALA A 393 -11.53 -32.59 19.88
CA ALA A 393 -11.60 -31.74 18.69
C ALA A 393 -12.97 -31.81 18.00
N ASP A 394 -13.43 -30.70 17.41
CA ASP A 394 -14.64 -30.67 16.58
C ASP A 394 -14.38 -31.36 15.21
N ALA A 395 -13.13 -31.40 14.77
CA ALA A 395 -12.70 -32.12 13.57
C ALA A 395 -11.23 -32.56 13.66
N VAL A 396 -10.93 -33.73 13.09
CA VAL A 396 -9.55 -34.14 12.78
C VAL A 396 -9.40 -34.17 11.26
N LYS A 397 -8.36 -33.49 10.75
CA LYS A 397 -8.01 -33.41 9.33
C LYS A 397 -6.63 -34.02 9.13
N VAL A 398 -6.60 -35.27 8.71
CA VAL A 398 -5.37 -35.94 8.29
C VAL A 398 -4.95 -35.35 6.94
N LEU A 399 -3.73 -34.78 6.89
CA LEU A 399 -3.09 -34.37 5.65
C LEU A 399 -2.58 -35.61 4.93
N SER A 400 -3.10 -35.90 3.72
CA SER A 400 -2.51 -37.00 2.93
C SER A 400 -1.10 -36.64 2.51
N MET A 401 -0.11 -37.28 3.14
CA MET A 401 1.28 -37.30 2.70
C MET A 401 1.50 -38.31 1.55
N HIS A 402 0.46 -39.04 1.14
CA HIS A 402 0.52 -39.97 0.01
C HIS A 402 0.11 -39.27 -1.29
N LEU A 403 1.07 -38.55 -1.86
CA LEU A 403 1.41 -38.76 -3.26
C LEU A 403 2.60 -39.72 -3.29
N ALA A 404 2.40 -40.91 -3.84
CA ALA A 404 3.47 -41.88 -3.97
C ALA A 404 4.43 -41.45 -5.09
N HIS A 405 5.59 -40.89 -4.74
CA HIS A 405 6.70 -40.72 -5.67
C HIS A 405 7.35 -42.09 -5.95
N SER A 406 6.69 -42.88 -6.79
CA SER A 406 7.25 -44.08 -7.43
C SER A 406 8.08 -43.75 -8.68
N GLN A 407 8.40 -42.47 -8.89
CA GLN A 407 9.22 -41.95 -9.98
C GLN A 407 10.30 -41.01 -9.42
N GLN A 408 11.51 -41.10 -9.98
CA GLN A 408 12.75 -40.52 -9.45
C GLN A 408 12.94 -39.03 -9.76
N TRP A 409 11.85 -38.28 -9.95
CA TRP A 409 11.89 -36.90 -10.45
C TRP A 409 12.10 -35.86 -9.35
N THR A 410 12.97 -34.89 -9.62
CA THR A 410 13.21 -33.71 -8.78
C THR A 410 12.26 -32.57 -9.19
N ILE A 411 11.48 -32.02 -8.27
CA ILE A 411 10.54 -30.92 -8.58
C ILE A 411 11.10 -29.56 -8.18
N TYR A 412 11.51 -28.77 -9.18
CA TYR A 412 11.93 -27.37 -9.05
C TYR A 412 10.75 -26.44 -9.33
N MET A 413 10.15 -25.82 -8.31
CA MET A 413 8.96 -24.97 -8.50
C MET A 413 9.29 -23.48 -8.42
N CYS A 414 8.88 -22.68 -9.41
CA CYS A 414 8.83 -21.22 -9.31
C CYS A 414 7.37 -20.74 -9.19
N PRO A 415 6.80 -20.70 -7.97
CA PRO A 415 5.39 -20.40 -7.71
C PRO A 415 5.06 -18.88 -7.78
N GLN A 416 5.52 -18.18 -8.81
CA GLN A 416 5.35 -16.72 -8.97
C GLN A 416 4.47 -16.33 -10.16
N SER A 417 3.91 -15.12 -10.11
CA SER A 417 3.22 -14.51 -11.26
C SER A 417 4.21 -14.21 -12.39
N VAL A 418 3.84 -14.56 -13.63
CA VAL A 418 4.75 -14.62 -14.79
C VAL A 418 5.49 -13.32 -15.12
N TYR A 419 4.95 -12.14 -14.82
CA TYR A 419 5.63 -10.86 -15.05
C TYR A 419 6.93 -10.69 -14.22
N LYS A 420 7.14 -11.53 -13.19
CA LYS A 420 8.39 -11.58 -12.41
C LYS A 420 9.50 -12.37 -13.08
N LEU A 421 9.16 -13.24 -14.03
CA LEU A 421 10.10 -14.03 -14.81
C LEU A 421 10.66 -13.16 -15.93
N VAL A 422 11.67 -12.36 -15.61
CA VAL A 422 12.43 -11.57 -16.60
C VAL A 422 13.34 -12.49 -17.44
N PRO A 423 13.76 -12.09 -18.65
CA PRO A 423 14.57 -12.93 -19.54
C PRO A 423 15.87 -13.47 -18.92
N GLN A 424 16.51 -12.70 -18.02
CA GLN A 424 17.69 -13.12 -17.25
C GLN A 424 17.48 -14.46 -16.52
N PHE A 425 16.27 -14.73 -16.02
CA PHE A 425 15.97 -15.95 -15.26
C PHE A 425 15.82 -17.20 -16.15
N ASP A 426 15.67 -17.04 -17.46
CA ASP A 426 15.49 -18.16 -18.40
C ASP A 426 16.76 -19.03 -18.48
N ARG A 427 17.95 -18.41 -18.32
CA ARG A 427 19.24 -19.10 -18.20
C ARG A 427 19.27 -20.08 -17.02
N VAL A 428 18.72 -19.67 -15.87
CA VAL A 428 18.67 -20.51 -14.66
C VAL A 428 17.80 -21.74 -14.89
N LEU A 429 16.63 -21.56 -15.53
CA LEU A 429 15.74 -22.68 -15.85
C LEU A 429 16.36 -23.64 -16.88
N PHE A 430 17.03 -23.10 -17.91
CA PHE A 430 17.77 -23.88 -18.90
C PHE A 430 18.90 -24.71 -18.25
N GLU A 431 19.74 -24.10 -17.43
CA GLU A 431 20.88 -24.80 -16.81
C GLU A 431 20.45 -25.86 -15.80
N ILE A 432 19.38 -25.63 -15.02
CA ILE A 432 18.81 -26.66 -14.14
C ILE A 432 18.35 -27.88 -14.97
N LEU A 433 17.61 -27.66 -16.06
CA LEU A 433 17.12 -28.74 -16.93
C LEU A 433 18.24 -29.46 -17.69
N ARG A 434 19.33 -28.75 -18.03
CA ARG A 434 20.51 -29.28 -18.72
C ARG A 434 21.37 -30.15 -17.81
N GLN A 435 21.44 -29.82 -16.51
CA GLN A 435 22.34 -30.49 -15.56
C GLN A 435 21.63 -31.52 -14.65
N ASP A 436 20.31 -31.43 -14.46
CA ASP A 436 19.50 -32.48 -13.82
C ASP A 436 18.54 -33.12 -14.85
N PRO A 437 18.86 -34.31 -15.40
CA PRO A 437 17.98 -35.04 -16.32
C PRO A 437 16.67 -35.53 -15.69
N GLN A 438 16.63 -35.71 -14.36
CA GLN A 438 15.41 -36.04 -13.61
C GLN A 438 14.69 -34.77 -13.11
N GLY A 439 15.23 -33.59 -13.41
CA GLY A 439 14.70 -32.30 -13.00
C GLY A 439 13.50 -31.86 -13.83
N HIS A 440 12.39 -31.59 -13.14
CA HIS A 440 11.17 -31.03 -13.71
C HIS A 440 10.95 -29.61 -13.17
N VAL A 441 10.82 -28.63 -14.06
CA VAL A 441 10.56 -27.22 -13.71
C VAL A 441 9.05 -26.98 -13.71
N VAL A 442 8.50 -26.48 -12.59
CA VAL A 442 7.07 -26.17 -12.46
C VAL A 442 6.86 -24.65 -12.33
N LEU A 443 6.14 -24.07 -13.27
CA LEU A 443 5.77 -22.66 -13.34
C LEU A 443 4.25 -22.49 -13.17
N LEU A 444 3.81 -21.35 -12.65
CA LEU A 444 2.38 -21.01 -12.63
C LEU A 444 1.97 -20.31 -13.92
N GLU A 445 0.76 -20.61 -14.37
CA GLU A 445 0.11 -19.85 -15.42
C GLU A 445 -0.31 -18.46 -14.93
N ALA A 446 -0.42 -17.52 -15.87
CA ALA A 446 -1.01 -16.23 -15.61
C ALA A 446 -2.51 -16.36 -15.28
N ARG A 447 -3.10 -15.31 -14.67
CA ARG A 447 -4.57 -15.12 -14.65
C ARG A 447 -5.13 -14.86 -16.07
N TYR A 448 -4.25 -14.64 -17.06
CA TYR A 448 -4.59 -14.20 -18.41
C TYR A 448 -3.76 -15.00 -19.46
N PRO A 449 -4.37 -15.88 -20.28
CA PRO A 449 -3.65 -16.86 -21.10
C PRO A 449 -2.62 -16.28 -22.09
N GLN A 450 -2.78 -15.04 -22.55
CA GLN A 450 -1.81 -14.38 -23.43
C GLN A 450 -0.42 -14.20 -22.80
N TRP A 451 -0.33 -13.93 -21.50
CA TRP A 451 0.97 -13.84 -20.83
C TRP A 451 1.63 -15.22 -20.70
N THR A 452 0.83 -16.27 -20.42
CA THR A 452 1.32 -17.65 -20.44
C THR A 452 1.85 -18.01 -21.83
N ARG A 453 1.15 -17.60 -22.91
CA ARG A 453 1.62 -17.78 -24.30
C ARG A 453 2.92 -17.02 -24.56
N GLN A 454 2.99 -15.71 -24.26
CA GLN A 454 4.20 -14.89 -24.44
C GLN A 454 5.42 -15.45 -23.68
N LEU A 455 5.25 -15.84 -22.42
CA LEU A 455 6.32 -16.45 -21.63
C LEU A 455 6.72 -17.84 -22.18
N ARG A 456 5.77 -18.69 -22.60
CA ARG A 456 6.08 -19.97 -23.25
C ARG A 456 6.90 -19.75 -24.52
N THR A 457 6.47 -18.84 -25.42
CA THR A 457 7.21 -18.54 -26.66
C THR A 457 8.63 -18.04 -26.38
N ARG A 458 8.83 -17.19 -25.37
CA ARG A 458 10.17 -16.75 -24.96
C ARG A 458 11.01 -17.91 -24.42
N LEU A 459 10.48 -18.67 -23.48
CA LEU A 459 11.20 -19.81 -22.88
C LEU A 459 11.53 -20.90 -23.91
N GLN A 460 10.71 -21.10 -24.94
CA GLN A 460 11.00 -22.04 -26.04
C GLN A 460 12.17 -21.59 -26.93
N GLN A 461 12.49 -20.30 -26.98
CA GLN A 461 13.67 -19.79 -27.70
C GLN A 461 14.97 -20.10 -26.93
N THR A 462 14.92 -20.12 -25.60
CA THR A 462 16.06 -20.49 -24.73
C THR A 462 16.15 -22.00 -24.52
N ILE A 463 15.04 -22.65 -24.16
CA ILE A 463 14.92 -24.09 -23.90
C ILE A 463 14.44 -24.78 -25.19
N ASN A 464 15.31 -24.75 -26.19
CA ASN A 464 15.01 -25.19 -27.56
C ASN A 464 15.02 -26.72 -27.78
N SER A 465 15.49 -27.50 -26.80
CA SER A 465 15.41 -28.98 -26.84
C SER A 465 14.02 -29.46 -26.44
N THR A 466 13.38 -30.26 -27.30
CA THR A 466 12.10 -30.92 -27.03
C THR A 466 12.11 -31.74 -25.74
N GLU A 467 13.24 -32.39 -25.42
CA GLU A 467 13.38 -33.22 -24.21
C GLU A 467 13.35 -32.35 -22.94
N MET A 468 14.11 -31.25 -22.92
CA MET A 468 14.08 -30.30 -21.80
C MET A 468 12.74 -29.57 -21.71
N TRP A 469 12.13 -29.22 -22.85
CA TRP A 469 10.82 -28.56 -22.88
C TRP A 469 9.69 -29.44 -22.33
N ASN A 470 9.74 -30.75 -22.58
CA ASN A 470 8.79 -31.71 -21.99
C ASN A 470 8.86 -31.79 -20.45
N ARG A 471 9.96 -31.33 -19.85
CA ARG A 471 10.16 -31.20 -18.40
C ARG A 471 9.79 -29.80 -17.85
N VAL A 472 9.27 -28.88 -18.69
CA VAL A 472 8.73 -27.58 -18.28
C VAL A 472 7.20 -27.65 -18.14
N HIS A 473 6.72 -27.60 -16.90
CA HIS A 473 5.32 -27.75 -16.55
C HIS A 473 4.69 -26.44 -16.11
N PHE A 474 3.80 -25.90 -16.94
CA PHE A 474 2.85 -24.89 -16.52
C PHE A 474 1.69 -25.53 -15.74
N ARG A 475 1.26 -24.87 -14.65
CA ARG A 475 0.12 -25.30 -13.82
C ARG A 475 -0.86 -24.14 -13.59
N PRO A 476 -2.19 -24.37 -13.64
CA PRO A 476 -3.18 -23.34 -13.37
C PRO A 476 -3.02 -22.70 -11.99
N ARG A 477 -3.46 -21.45 -11.86
CA ARG A 477 -3.51 -20.77 -10.56
C ARG A 477 -4.60 -21.38 -9.69
N VAL A 478 -4.25 -21.74 -8.47
CA VAL A 478 -5.18 -22.27 -7.46
C VAL A 478 -5.74 -21.17 -6.57
N GLY A 479 -7.01 -21.29 -6.18
CA GLY A 479 -7.71 -20.34 -5.32
C GLY A 479 -7.66 -20.74 -3.84
N GLY A 480 -7.38 -19.76 -2.96
CA GLY A 480 -7.32 -19.96 -1.52
C GLY A 480 -5.98 -20.51 -1.00
N SER A 481 -5.64 -20.16 0.24
CA SER A 481 -4.35 -20.50 0.88
C SER A 481 -4.09 -22.00 0.91
N ASP A 482 -5.07 -22.82 1.31
CA ASP A 482 -4.92 -24.27 1.45
C ASP A 482 -4.57 -24.96 0.14
N ALA A 483 -5.19 -24.55 -0.97
CA ALA A 483 -4.90 -25.11 -2.29
C ALA A 483 -3.51 -24.68 -2.77
N PHE A 484 -3.10 -23.44 -2.47
CA PHE A 484 -1.77 -22.95 -2.77
C PHE A 484 -0.67 -23.67 -1.96
N LEU A 485 -0.87 -23.88 -0.66
CA LEU A 485 0.06 -24.61 0.19
C LEU A 485 0.16 -26.09 -0.22
N LYS A 486 -0.95 -26.73 -0.62
CA LYS A 486 -0.94 -28.08 -1.19
C LYS A 486 -0.12 -28.14 -2.49
N LEU A 487 -0.35 -27.21 -3.43
CA LEU A 487 0.44 -27.13 -4.66
C LEU A 487 1.92 -26.90 -4.36
N LEU A 488 2.24 -26.01 -3.41
CA LEU A 488 3.62 -25.70 -3.02
C LEU A 488 4.32 -26.89 -2.35
N SER A 489 3.58 -27.71 -1.58
CA SER A 489 4.12 -28.86 -0.84
C SER A 489 4.68 -30.01 -1.69
N VAL A 490 4.46 -30.01 -3.01
CA VAL A 490 5.03 -31.02 -3.93
C VAL A 490 6.40 -30.64 -4.48
N ALA A 491 6.94 -29.48 -4.13
CA ALA A 491 8.28 -29.05 -4.56
C ALA A 491 9.39 -29.70 -3.71
N ASP A 492 10.47 -30.13 -4.35
CA ASP A 492 11.74 -30.42 -3.67
C ASP A 492 12.52 -29.13 -3.39
N VAL A 493 12.54 -28.24 -4.37
CA VAL A 493 13.28 -26.97 -4.36
C VAL A 493 12.37 -25.86 -4.87
N VAL A 494 12.26 -24.77 -4.13
CA VAL A 494 11.51 -23.59 -4.56
C VAL A 494 12.46 -22.54 -5.13
N LEU A 495 12.25 -22.14 -6.38
CA LEU A 495 13.06 -21.13 -7.04
C LEU A 495 12.45 -19.74 -6.79
N HIS A 496 13.15 -18.86 -6.07
CA HIS A 496 12.77 -17.45 -5.91
C HIS A 496 13.41 -16.61 -7.04
N PRO A 497 12.64 -16.07 -8.00
CA PRO A 497 13.20 -15.38 -9.15
C PRO A 497 13.78 -14.01 -8.80
N PHE A 498 14.75 -13.58 -9.60
CA PHE A 498 15.43 -12.28 -9.50
C PHE A 498 15.32 -11.52 -10.84
N PRO A 499 15.39 -10.18 -10.85
CA PRO A 499 15.54 -9.27 -9.71
C PRO A 499 14.19 -8.86 -9.09
N PHE A 500 13.15 -9.69 -9.20
CA PHE A 500 11.86 -9.49 -8.54
C PHE A 500 11.27 -10.83 -8.08
N GLY A 501 11.27 -11.08 -6.77
CA GLY A 501 10.81 -12.35 -6.18
C GLY A 501 9.49 -12.24 -5.42
N GLY A 502 9.18 -13.26 -4.62
CA GLY A 502 7.97 -13.34 -3.79
C GLY A 502 8.24 -13.08 -2.31
N SER A 503 7.44 -12.22 -1.67
CA SER A 503 7.45 -12.09 -0.20
C SER A 503 6.64 -13.23 0.45
N LYS A 504 5.31 -13.12 0.49
CA LYS A 504 4.41 -14.13 1.09
C LYS A 504 4.74 -15.56 0.63
N THR A 505 4.91 -15.77 -0.67
CA THR A 505 5.20 -17.11 -1.21
C THR A 505 6.49 -17.74 -0.69
N SER A 506 7.53 -16.94 -0.44
CA SER A 506 8.75 -17.47 0.17
C SER A 506 8.55 -17.76 1.65
N ALA A 507 7.80 -16.94 2.39
CA ALA A 507 7.39 -17.28 3.75
C ALA A 507 6.56 -18.57 3.79
N ASP A 508 5.60 -18.74 2.87
CA ASP A 508 4.78 -19.95 2.72
C ASP A 508 5.65 -21.21 2.49
N ALA A 509 6.67 -21.11 1.63
CA ALA A 509 7.61 -22.22 1.37
C ALA A 509 8.46 -22.56 2.60
N LEU A 510 9.01 -21.56 3.29
CA LEU A 510 9.81 -21.77 4.51
C LEU A 510 8.96 -22.36 5.65
N LEU A 511 7.69 -21.97 5.78
CA LEU A 511 6.74 -22.51 6.76
C LEU A 511 6.38 -23.98 6.49
N LEU A 512 6.36 -24.40 5.22
CA LEU A 512 6.25 -25.82 4.83
C LEU A 512 7.59 -26.58 4.98
N GLY A 513 8.65 -25.91 5.46
CA GLY A 513 9.99 -26.47 5.56
C GLY A 513 10.56 -26.85 4.20
N LEU A 514 10.26 -26.10 3.14
CA LEU A 514 10.78 -26.30 1.79
C LEU A 514 11.98 -25.38 1.56
N PRO A 515 13.15 -25.90 1.12
CA PRO A 515 14.29 -25.07 0.85
C PRO A 515 14.03 -24.25 -0.42
N LEU A 516 14.41 -22.97 -0.40
CA LEU A 516 14.21 -22.07 -1.53
C LEU A 516 15.49 -21.32 -1.88
N VAL A 517 15.82 -21.26 -3.17
CA VAL A 517 17.06 -20.60 -3.63
C VAL A 517 16.78 -19.13 -3.87
N ALA A 518 17.55 -18.27 -3.20
CA ALA A 518 17.46 -16.81 -3.26
C ALA A 518 18.72 -16.19 -3.87
N MET A 519 18.64 -14.96 -4.39
CA MET A 519 19.81 -14.21 -4.84
C MET A 519 19.93 -12.85 -4.13
N LYS A 520 21.10 -12.55 -3.58
CA LYS A 520 21.45 -11.33 -2.83
C LYS A 520 21.71 -10.15 -3.78
N THR A 521 20.69 -9.70 -4.52
CA THR A 521 20.82 -8.53 -5.40
C THR A 521 20.71 -7.20 -4.62
N PRO A 522 21.06 -6.04 -5.22
CA PRO A 522 20.84 -4.73 -4.61
C PRO A 522 19.34 -4.39 -4.36
N PHE A 523 18.42 -4.93 -5.17
CA PHE A 523 17.03 -4.48 -5.18
C PHE A 523 16.17 -5.08 -4.07
N LEU A 524 15.53 -4.24 -3.25
CA LEU A 524 14.61 -4.65 -2.16
C LEU A 524 13.62 -5.74 -2.57
N ARG A 525 12.98 -5.60 -3.74
CA ARG A 525 12.02 -6.55 -4.33
C ARG A 525 12.57 -7.96 -4.63
N SER A 526 13.86 -8.21 -4.44
CA SER A 526 14.52 -9.53 -4.48
C SER A 526 15.09 -9.99 -3.13
N ARG A 527 15.26 -9.08 -2.17
CA ARG A 527 15.94 -9.33 -0.89
C ARG A 527 15.02 -9.92 0.19
N MET A 528 13.73 -10.14 -0.11
CA MET A 528 12.77 -10.69 0.87
C MET A 528 13.10 -12.14 1.27
N ALA A 529 13.50 -12.99 0.32
CA ALA A 529 13.96 -14.34 0.66
C ALA A 529 15.30 -14.32 1.41
N TYR A 530 16.22 -13.45 0.99
CA TYR A 530 17.49 -13.23 1.67
C TYR A 530 17.30 -12.77 3.12
N SER A 531 16.37 -11.85 3.41
CA SER A 531 16.13 -11.38 4.77
C SER A 531 15.53 -12.48 5.65
N PHE A 532 14.64 -13.35 5.14
CA PHE A 532 14.17 -14.51 5.90
C PHE A 532 15.32 -15.46 6.27
N TYR A 533 16.23 -15.75 5.33
CA TYR A 533 17.41 -16.59 5.58
C TYR A 533 18.39 -15.96 6.58
N LEU A 534 18.62 -14.66 6.49
CA LEU A 534 19.38 -13.89 7.49
C LEU A 534 18.72 -13.94 8.88
N HIS A 535 17.39 -13.90 8.96
CA HIS A 535 16.64 -14.04 10.23
C HIS A 535 16.59 -15.48 10.78
N MET A 536 16.96 -16.48 9.98
CA MET A 536 17.21 -17.85 10.45
C MET A 536 18.69 -18.11 10.79
N ASP A 537 19.58 -17.15 10.54
CA ASP A 537 21.04 -17.32 10.65
C ASP A 537 21.54 -18.50 9.78
N MET A 538 21.01 -18.59 8.55
CA MET A 538 21.25 -19.69 7.63
C MET A 538 21.30 -19.15 6.21
N LEU A 539 22.48 -19.13 5.58
CA LEU A 539 22.68 -18.53 4.25
C LEU A 539 22.97 -19.56 3.16
N ASP A 540 22.92 -20.85 3.49
CA ASP A 540 23.21 -22.03 2.64
C ASP A 540 22.30 -22.18 1.40
N CYS A 541 21.27 -21.32 1.29
CA CYS A 541 20.34 -21.25 0.17
C CYS A 541 20.33 -19.86 -0.51
N VAL A 542 21.31 -19.01 -0.22
CA VAL A 542 21.43 -17.63 -0.74
C VAL A 542 22.66 -17.53 -1.64
N ALA A 543 22.43 -17.36 -2.93
CA ALA A 543 23.48 -17.05 -3.89
C ALA A 543 23.79 -15.54 -3.97
N SER A 544 25.01 -15.22 -4.39
CA SER A 544 25.47 -13.90 -4.81
C SER A 544 25.59 -13.79 -6.34
N THR A 545 25.72 -14.90 -7.07
CA THR A 545 25.76 -14.96 -8.55
C THR A 545 24.73 -15.91 -9.15
N GLU A 546 24.51 -15.84 -10.46
CA GLU A 546 23.62 -16.78 -11.17
C GLU A 546 24.16 -18.22 -11.14
N ASP A 547 25.47 -18.40 -11.27
CA ASP A 547 26.10 -19.72 -11.32
C ASP A 547 26.06 -20.40 -9.93
N GLU A 548 26.22 -19.61 -8.87
CA GLU A 548 26.01 -20.06 -7.49
C GLU A 548 24.53 -20.40 -7.22
N TYR A 549 23.59 -19.63 -7.77
CA TYR A 549 22.16 -19.94 -7.69
C TYR A 549 21.85 -21.30 -8.36
N ILE A 550 22.39 -21.53 -9.56
CA ILE A 550 22.25 -22.80 -10.29
C ILE A 550 22.88 -23.95 -9.49
N ALA A 551 24.09 -23.77 -8.95
CA ALA A 551 24.76 -24.79 -8.14
C ALA A 551 24.00 -25.14 -6.84
N ILE A 552 23.49 -24.13 -6.11
CA ILE A 552 22.67 -24.35 -4.92
C ILE A 552 21.37 -25.08 -5.28
N ALA A 553 20.70 -24.68 -6.37
CA ALA A 553 19.48 -25.35 -6.83
C ALA A 553 19.74 -26.82 -7.17
N LEU A 554 20.73 -27.11 -8.02
CA LEU A 554 21.09 -28.46 -8.42
C LEU A 554 21.51 -29.33 -7.24
N ARG A 555 22.28 -28.80 -6.28
CA ARG A 555 22.66 -29.53 -5.07
C ARG A 555 21.45 -29.84 -4.19
N LEU A 556 20.57 -28.88 -3.96
CA LEU A 556 19.33 -29.11 -3.21
C LEU A 556 18.40 -30.11 -3.92
N GLY A 557 18.39 -30.16 -5.25
CA GLY A 557 17.56 -31.09 -6.02
C GLY A 557 18.12 -32.52 -6.05
N THR A 558 19.37 -32.67 -6.45
CA THR A 558 20.00 -33.98 -6.71
C THR A 558 20.50 -34.68 -5.44
N ASP A 559 20.92 -33.95 -4.40
CA ASP A 559 21.34 -34.53 -3.12
C ASP A 559 20.19 -34.52 -2.11
N ALA A 560 19.50 -35.67 -2.01
CA ALA A 560 18.38 -35.86 -1.09
C ALA A 560 18.80 -35.84 0.40
N VAL A 561 20.06 -36.18 0.71
CA VAL A 561 20.58 -36.15 2.10
C VAL A 561 20.83 -34.71 2.51
N TYR A 562 21.57 -33.95 1.69
CA TYR A 562 21.75 -32.51 1.89
C TYR A 562 20.42 -31.75 1.92
N ARG A 563 19.45 -32.11 1.05
CA ARG A 563 18.08 -31.55 1.12
C ARG A 563 17.41 -31.84 2.45
N SER A 564 17.54 -33.06 2.99
CA SER A 564 17.01 -33.41 4.32
C SER A 564 17.67 -32.59 5.44
N ASP A 565 19.00 -32.48 5.43
CA ASP A 565 19.76 -31.76 6.46
C ASP A 565 19.47 -30.26 6.44
N VAL A 566 19.39 -29.65 5.25
CA VAL A 566 18.96 -28.25 5.07
C VAL A 566 17.56 -28.04 5.66
N ARG A 567 16.60 -28.92 5.37
CA ARG A 567 15.23 -28.84 5.90
C ARG A 567 15.19 -28.99 7.42
N ALA A 568 15.97 -29.91 7.99
CA ALA A 568 16.09 -30.10 9.44
C ALA A 568 16.70 -28.87 10.13
N ASN A 569 17.78 -28.31 9.55
CA ASN A 569 18.45 -27.10 10.02
C ASN A 569 17.48 -25.90 10.04
N MET A 570 16.79 -25.63 8.92
CA MET A 570 15.74 -24.60 8.80
C MET A 570 14.68 -24.71 9.89
N LEU A 571 14.07 -25.90 10.05
CA LEU A 571 12.99 -26.12 11.02
C LEU A 571 13.49 -25.96 12.47
N SER A 572 14.70 -26.43 12.79
CA SER A 572 15.27 -26.28 14.13
C SER A 572 15.50 -24.81 14.53
N ARG A 573 15.94 -23.99 13.57
CA ARG A 573 16.21 -22.55 13.75
C ARG A 573 14.93 -21.74 13.89
N ALA A 574 13.90 -22.06 13.09
CA ALA A 574 12.57 -21.48 13.20
C ALA A 574 11.93 -21.76 14.58
N VAL A 575 11.99 -23.02 15.06
CA VAL A 575 11.45 -23.41 16.37
C VAL A 575 12.20 -22.73 17.52
N ARG A 576 13.54 -22.72 17.51
CA ARG A 576 14.35 -22.07 18.56
C ARG A 576 13.99 -20.59 18.74
N ARG A 577 13.83 -19.82 17.64
CA ARG A 577 13.46 -18.40 17.74
C ARG A 577 11.99 -18.18 18.16
N SER A 578 11.06 -19.06 17.77
CA SER A 578 9.65 -18.98 18.22
C SER A 578 9.46 -19.20 19.72
N ILE A 579 10.23 -20.12 20.32
CA ILE A 579 10.23 -20.34 21.78
C ILE A 579 10.78 -19.09 22.48
N HIS A 580 11.88 -18.53 21.96
CA HIS A 580 12.55 -17.39 22.58
C HIS A 580 11.71 -16.10 22.53
N THR A 581 11.02 -15.81 21.42
CA THR A 581 10.13 -14.62 21.31
C THR A 581 8.88 -14.73 22.19
N THR A 582 8.37 -15.93 22.42
CA THR A 582 7.23 -16.14 23.33
C THR A 582 7.64 -15.92 24.79
N ALA A 583 8.81 -16.45 25.19
CA ALA A 583 9.37 -16.19 26.52
C ALA A 583 9.76 -14.72 26.74
N LEU A 584 10.31 -14.06 25.72
CA LEU A 584 10.65 -12.63 25.78
C LEU A 584 9.42 -11.73 25.86
N ARG A 585 8.29 -12.07 25.22
CA ARG A 585 7.02 -11.36 25.42
C ARG A 585 6.51 -11.51 26.85
N ALA A 586 6.40 -12.74 27.36
CA ALA A 586 5.96 -12.98 28.73
C ALA A 586 6.89 -12.33 29.79
N ALA A 587 8.19 -12.19 29.51
CA ALA A 587 9.11 -11.44 30.36
C ALA A 587 8.89 -9.91 30.24
N ALA A 588 8.74 -9.37 29.03
CA ALA A 588 8.53 -7.95 28.80
C ALA A 588 7.19 -7.46 29.38
N GLU A 589 6.11 -8.23 29.21
CA GLU A 589 4.77 -7.93 29.73
C GLU A 589 4.71 -7.92 31.28
N ASN A 590 5.60 -8.64 31.96
CA ASN A 590 5.77 -8.56 33.41
C ASN A 590 6.74 -7.44 33.85
N ALA A 591 7.71 -7.07 33.00
CA ALA A 591 8.66 -6.00 33.27
C ALA A 591 8.08 -4.59 33.05
N SER A 592 7.14 -4.42 32.12
CA SER A 592 6.55 -3.12 31.74
C SER A 592 5.49 -2.59 32.73
N SER A 593 5.74 -2.74 34.04
CA SER A 593 4.93 -2.16 35.12
C SER A 593 5.59 -0.92 35.77
N SER A 594 6.80 -0.56 35.35
CA SER A 594 7.42 0.73 35.66
C SER A 594 6.76 1.87 34.87
N ALA A 595 6.76 3.08 35.44
CA ALA A 595 6.18 4.26 34.82
C ALA A 595 6.91 4.64 33.52
N VAL A 596 6.17 5.20 32.55
CA VAL A 596 6.71 5.63 31.25
C VAL A 596 7.79 6.68 31.45
N ALA A 597 9.04 6.33 31.10
CA ALA A 597 10.17 7.25 31.15
C ALA A 597 9.99 8.40 30.15
N THR A 598 10.31 9.63 30.58
CA THR A 598 10.18 10.85 29.77
C THR A 598 11.53 11.43 29.33
N LYS A 599 12.64 10.95 29.90
CA LYS A 599 14.03 11.28 29.55
C LYS A 599 14.86 9.98 29.42
N VAL A 600 16.04 10.08 28.80
CA VAL A 600 17.04 9.01 28.67
C VAL A 600 18.03 9.08 29.82
N THR A 601 18.37 7.94 30.42
CA THR A 601 19.48 7.83 31.38
C THR A 601 20.79 7.67 30.62
N LEU A 602 21.57 8.74 30.45
CA LEU A 602 22.83 8.73 29.70
C LEU A 602 24.04 8.41 30.60
N ASN A 603 24.83 7.43 30.18
CA ASN A 603 26.22 7.23 30.54
C ASN A 603 27.10 7.46 29.29
N LEU A 604 28.14 8.30 29.38
CA LEU A 604 29.08 8.59 28.29
C LEU A 604 30.49 8.61 28.87
N SER A 605 31.38 7.75 28.37
CA SER A 605 32.72 7.58 28.93
C SER A 605 33.75 7.10 27.92
N THR A 606 35.01 7.54 28.10
CA THR A 606 36.22 6.90 27.59
C THR A 606 36.76 5.89 28.62
N PRO A 607 37.79 5.07 28.30
CA PRO A 607 38.41 4.16 29.28
C PRO A 607 39.05 4.87 30.50
N HIS A 608 39.26 6.19 30.42
CA HIS A 608 39.93 6.99 31.44
C HIS A 608 39.04 8.06 32.09
N GLN A 609 37.89 8.43 31.51
CA GLN A 609 37.02 9.49 32.02
C GLN A 609 35.52 9.23 31.72
N ALA A 610 34.67 9.45 32.72
CA ALA A 610 33.22 9.56 32.53
C ALA A 610 32.81 11.03 32.35
N PHE A 611 32.13 11.32 31.25
CA PHE A 611 31.58 12.64 30.90
C PHE A 611 30.11 12.77 31.34
N TYR A 612 29.36 11.67 31.23
CA TYR A 612 27.99 11.54 31.78
C TYR A 612 27.87 10.24 32.57
N LYS A 613 27.12 10.28 33.69
CA LYS A 613 26.87 9.12 34.55
C LYS A 613 25.48 9.22 35.18
N GLY A 614 24.53 8.42 34.71
CA GLY A 614 23.15 8.37 35.21
C GLY A 614 22.33 9.65 34.93
N VAL A 615 22.76 10.48 33.98
CA VAL A 615 22.19 11.82 33.76
C VAL A 615 20.95 11.74 32.89
N GLN A 616 19.87 12.42 33.30
CA GLN A 616 18.64 12.48 32.53
C GLN A 616 18.72 13.52 31.40
N VAL A 617 18.66 13.09 30.14
CA VAL A 617 18.73 13.94 28.94
C VAL A 617 17.48 13.76 28.06
N ASP A 618 17.13 14.77 27.25
CA ASP A 618 15.99 14.67 26.33
C ASP A 618 16.35 13.92 25.04
N LEU A 619 17.58 14.07 24.57
CA LEU A 619 18.11 13.47 23.35
C LEU A 619 19.63 13.32 23.44
N VAL A 620 20.17 12.19 22.97
CA VAL A 620 21.57 12.07 22.57
C VAL A 620 21.66 11.63 21.10
N GLN A 621 22.39 12.38 20.28
CA GLN A 621 22.70 12.02 18.89
C GLN A 621 24.02 11.25 18.85
N VAL A 622 24.08 10.19 18.04
CA VAL A 622 25.15 9.18 18.06
C VAL A 622 25.65 8.88 16.64
N PRO A 623 26.98 8.96 16.37
CA PRO A 623 27.56 8.71 15.05
C PRO A 623 27.76 7.21 14.81
N GLY A 624 26.68 6.51 14.49
CA GLY A 624 26.71 5.08 14.18
C GLY A 624 27.36 4.76 12.82
N LEU A 625 27.96 3.57 12.70
CA LEU A 625 28.62 3.08 11.49
C LEU A 625 27.72 3.05 10.25
N VAL A 626 26.41 2.83 10.43
CA VAL A 626 25.40 2.77 9.36
C VAL A 626 24.68 4.12 9.15
N GLY A 627 24.99 5.12 9.97
CA GLY A 627 24.35 6.44 9.95
C GLY A 627 24.25 7.06 11.35
N GLU A 628 24.04 8.38 11.40
CA GLU A 628 23.75 9.10 12.64
C GLU A 628 22.28 8.90 13.05
N TYR A 629 22.05 8.75 14.35
CA TYR A 629 20.72 8.53 14.91
C TYR A 629 20.56 9.21 16.29
N GLY A 630 19.32 9.51 16.66
CA GLY A 630 18.98 10.15 17.93
C GLY A 630 18.28 9.20 18.88
N VAL A 631 18.74 9.11 20.13
CA VAL A 631 18.15 8.30 21.18
C VAL A 631 17.36 9.18 22.15
N THR A 632 16.08 8.85 22.32
CA THR A 632 15.12 9.51 23.23
C THR A 632 14.48 8.46 24.15
N ALA A 633 13.67 8.88 25.12
CA ALA A 633 13.02 7.96 26.06
C ALA A 633 12.12 6.96 25.32
N GLY A 634 12.19 5.68 25.70
CA GLY A 634 11.47 4.58 25.04
C GLY A 634 12.04 4.15 23.68
N HIS A 635 13.23 4.63 23.27
CA HIS A 635 13.88 4.19 22.02
C HIS A 635 14.15 2.68 22.02
N THR A 636 13.92 2.03 20.88
CA THR A 636 14.16 0.59 20.67
C THR A 636 15.58 0.18 21.09
N PRO A 637 15.76 -0.94 21.83
CA PRO A 637 17.09 -1.40 22.21
C PRO A 637 17.98 -1.65 20.99
N ILE A 638 19.20 -1.09 21.01
CA ILE A 638 20.14 -1.14 19.89
C ILE A 638 21.59 -1.18 20.41
N ILE A 639 22.42 -1.95 19.72
CA ILE A 639 23.88 -1.91 19.86
C ILE A 639 24.44 -1.35 18.55
N SER A 640 25.26 -0.30 18.63
CA SER A 640 25.83 0.37 17.47
C SER A 640 27.33 0.55 17.66
N GLN A 641 28.12 0.16 16.65
CA GLN A 641 29.51 0.59 16.55
C GLN A 641 29.55 2.05 16.09
N LEU A 642 30.40 2.85 16.71
CA LEU A 642 30.60 4.26 16.36
C LEU A 642 31.65 4.39 15.26
N LYS A 643 31.39 5.27 14.29
CA LYS A 643 32.37 5.81 13.35
C LYS A 643 32.99 7.10 13.92
N PRO A 644 34.11 7.61 13.36
CA PRO A 644 34.53 8.99 13.60
C PRO A 644 33.39 9.99 13.34
N GLY A 645 33.11 10.88 14.29
CA GLY A 645 32.00 11.83 14.19
C GLY A 645 31.59 12.48 15.51
N VAL A 646 30.51 13.26 15.49
CA VAL A 646 30.02 14.04 16.64
C VAL A 646 28.91 13.30 17.39
N ILE A 647 29.07 13.18 18.71
CA ILE A 647 28.02 12.89 19.68
C ILE A 647 27.48 14.24 20.18
N ALA A 648 26.16 14.45 20.11
CA ALA A 648 25.52 15.69 20.56
C ALA A 648 24.51 15.41 21.67
N VAL A 649 24.68 16.05 22.83
CA VAL A 649 23.86 15.82 24.02
C VAL A 649 22.95 17.02 24.29
N HIS A 650 21.65 16.75 24.37
CA HIS A 650 20.59 17.71 24.67
C HIS A 650 20.03 17.40 26.07
N GLU A 651 20.56 18.06 27.09
CA GLU A 651 20.10 17.91 28.49
C GLU A 651 18.66 18.42 28.66
N GLU A 652 18.33 19.51 27.96
CA GLU A 652 16.99 20.09 27.81
C GLU A 652 16.79 20.51 26.34
N ARG A 653 15.60 20.27 25.76
CA ARG A 653 15.29 20.51 24.33
C ARG A 653 15.66 21.91 23.82
N ASP A 654 15.44 22.95 24.63
CA ASP A 654 15.56 24.36 24.23
C ASP A 654 16.89 25.01 24.69
N LYS A 655 17.90 24.20 25.06
CA LYS A 655 19.20 24.68 25.60
C LYS A 655 20.40 24.29 24.73
N VAL A 656 21.54 24.90 25.05
CA VAL A 656 22.84 24.72 24.37
C VAL A 656 23.21 23.24 24.29
N VAL A 657 23.43 22.76 23.07
CA VAL A 657 23.78 21.37 22.76
C VAL A 657 25.26 21.14 23.01
N LYS A 658 25.60 20.17 23.87
CA LYS A 658 27.00 19.82 24.15
C LYS A 658 27.50 18.83 23.11
N LYS A 659 28.43 19.27 22.25
CA LYS A 659 28.98 18.50 21.13
C LYS A 659 30.36 17.94 21.48
N PHE A 660 30.53 16.64 21.28
CA PHE A 660 31.78 15.91 21.50
C PHE A 660 32.15 15.12 20.26
N PHE A 661 33.36 15.31 19.74
CA PHE A 661 33.90 14.42 18.71
C PHE A 661 34.39 13.11 19.35
N THR A 662 34.15 11.98 18.67
CA THR A 662 34.77 10.70 19.00
C THR A 662 35.40 10.06 17.75
N ALA A 663 36.50 9.33 17.94
CA ALA A 663 37.14 8.54 16.88
C ALA A 663 36.47 7.17 16.65
N GLY A 664 35.56 6.73 17.54
CA GLY A 664 34.92 5.43 17.47
C GLY A 664 34.63 4.84 18.85
N GLY A 665 34.06 3.62 18.89
CA GLY A 665 33.62 2.97 20.13
C GLY A 665 32.30 2.22 19.93
N PHE A 666 31.51 2.09 21.00
CA PHE A 666 30.19 1.45 20.97
C PHE A 666 29.15 2.23 21.78
N ALA A 667 27.91 2.25 21.29
CA ALA A 667 26.74 2.69 22.02
C ALA A 667 25.75 1.54 22.22
N PHE A 668 25.19 1.43 23.42
CA PHE A 668 24.22 0.44 23.85
C PHE A 668 23.00 1.19 24.40
N THR A 669 21.84 1.05 23.78
CA THR A 669 20.56 1.54 24.31
C THR A 669 19.74 0.35 24.78
N HIS A 670 19.22 0.44 25.99
CA HIS A 670 18.53 -0.63 26.71
C HIS A 670 17.02 -0.39 26.78
N ALA A 671 16.26 -1.42 27.14
CA ALA A 671 14.79 -1.38 27.17
C ALA A 671 14.18 -0.51 28.30
N ASP A 672 15.00 -0.10 29.28
CA ASP A 672 14.63 0.77 30.40
C ASP A 672 14.84 2.27 30.10
N SER A 673 15.21 2.63 28.86
CA SER A 673 15.66 3.97 28.45
C SER A 673 17.02 4.40 29.02
N THR A 674 17.87 3.45 29.46
CA THR A 674 19.29 3.71 29.70
C THR A 674 20.11 3.61 28.41
N THR A 675 21.09 4.49 28.23
CA THR A 675 22.02 4.47 27.10
C THR A 675 23.46 4.61 27.60
N ASP A 676 24.27 3.58 27.35
CA ASP A 676 25.70 3.55 27.63
C ASP A 676 26.50 3.81 26.35
N ILE A 677 27.36 4.82 26.36
CA ILE A 677 28.26 5.12 25.24
C ILE A 677 29.71 5.00 25.72
N ALA A 678 30.38 3.95 25.24
CA ALA A 678 31.79 3.69 25.47
C ALA A 678 32.58 4.15 24.24
N ALA A 679 33.06 5.40 24.28
CA ALA A 679 33.95 5.98 23.27
C ALA A 679 35.39 5.47 23.48
N VAL A 680 36.17 5.34 22.41
CA VAL A 680 37.63 5.09 22.49
C VAL A 680 38.32 6.35 22.99
N GLU A 681 38.07 7.47 22.32
CA GLU A 681 38.50 8.81 22.69
C GLU A 681 37.36 9.81 22.49
N LEU A 682 37.37 10.91 23.25
CA LEU A 682 36.27 11.88 23.27
C LEU A 682 36.76 13.30 23.63
N ILE A 683 36.55 14.26 22.71
CA ILE A 683 37.03 15.65 22.80
C ILE A 683 35.84 16.59 22.57
N LYS A 684 35.69 17.71 23.30
CA LYS A 684 34.61 18.68 22.98
C LYS A 684 34.92 19.34 21.64
N VAL A 685 33.91 19.60 20.81
CA VAL A 685 34.14 20.19 19.46
C VAL A 685 34.79 21.58 19.54
N GLU A 686 34.51 22.33 20.61
CA GLU A 686 35.14 23.61 20.94
C GLU A 686 36.64 23.52 21.33
N ASP A 687 37.15 22.34 21.67
CA ASP A 687 38.56 22.12 22.06
C ASP A 687 39.44 21.57 20.90
N ILE A 688 38.89 21.44 19.68
CA ILE A 688 39.61 20.84 18.53
C ILE A 688 40.51 21.89 17.86
N ASP A 689 41.80 21.60 17.74
CA ASP A 689 42.73 22.38 16.91
C ASP A 689 42.45 22.14 15.40
N ALA A 690 41.86 23.16 14.76
CA ALA A 690 41.56 23.15 13.33
C ALA A 690 42.81 23.04 12.44
N SER A 691 43.93 23.67 12.81
CA SER A 691 45.18 23.61 12.04
C SER A 691 45.80 22.22 12.10
N ALA A 692 45.74 21.57 13.26
CA ALA A 692 46.15 20.17 13.41
C ALA A 692 45.24 19.20 12.63
N ALA A 693 43.91 19.43 12.67
CA ALA A 693 42.94 18.63 11.93
C ALA A 693 43.18 18.69 10.41
N GLU A 694 43.29 19.89 9.83
CA GLU A 694 43.54 20.11 8.40
C GLU A 694 44.90 19.56 7.95
N ALA A 695 45.96 19.80 8.72
CA ALA A 695 47.29 19.23 8.44
C ALA A 695 47.27 17.70 8.47
N GLY A 696 46.50 17.10 9.38
CA GLY A 696 46.28 15.67 9.45
C GLY A 696 45.57 15.09 8.22
N VAL A 697 44.55 15.76 7.69
CA VAL A 697 43.88 15.35 6.43
C VAL A 697 44.90 15.20 5.29
N GLN A 698 45.77 16.20 5.09
CA GLN A 698 46.78 16.16 4.02
C GLN A 698 47.84 15.08 4.26
N LYS A 699 48.34 14.96 5.51
CA LYS A 699 49.33 13.96 5.92
C LYS A 699 48.83 12.53 5.66
N TYR A 700 47.64 12.19 6.15
CA TYR A 700 47.13 10.82 6.07
C TYR A 700 46.59 10.48 4.68
N LYS A 701 46.13 11.46 3.89
CA LYS A 701 45.88 11.28 2.46
C LYS A 701 47.14 10.84 1.71
N GLN A 702 48.27 11.54 1.91
CA GLN A 702 49.53 11.18 1.26
C GLN A 702 50.03 9.79 1.71
N ALA A 703 49.90 9.45 2.99
CA ALA A 703 50.22 8.11 3.49
C ALA A 703 49.34 7.01 2.85
N LEU A 704 48.04 7.27 2.68
CA LEU A 704 47.09 6.35 2.05
C LEU A 704 47.39 6.14 0.56
N GLU A 705 47.77 7.20 -0.15
CA GLU A 705 48.17 7.15 -1.57
C GLU A 705 49.53 6.44 -1.78
N GLN A 706 50.43 6.48 -0.79
CA GLN A 706 51.76 5.86 -0.84
C GLN A 706 51.80 4.40 -0.33
N ALA A 707 50.86 4.00 0.53
CA ALA A 707 50.83 2.66 1.11
C ALA A 707 50.36 1.60 0.09
N ALA A 708 50.98 0.42 0.12
CA ALA A 708 50.67 -0.68 -0.78
C ALA A 708 49.34 -1.38 -0.42
N ASP A 709 48.65 -1.92 -1.42
CA ASP A 709 47.33 -2.53 -1.19
C ASP A 709 47.41 -3.78 -0.31
N GLY A 710 46.53 -3.85 0.70
CA GLY A 710 46.44 -4.96 1.64
C GLY A 710 47.42 -4.93 2.81
N THR A 711 48.28 -3.91 2.95
CA THR A 711 49.19 -3.80 4.10
C THR A 711 48.55 -3.07 5.30
N PRO A 712 49.00 -3.32 6.54
CA PRO A 712 48.46 -2.65 7.73
C PRO A 712 48.56 -1.12 7.66
N GLU A 713 49.66 -0.60 7.13
CA GLU A 713 49.93 0.83 7.01
C GLU A 713 48.89 1.54 6.14
N LYS A 714 48.33 0.84 5.13
CA LYS A 714 47.24 1.40 4.31
C LYS A 714 45.92 1.46 5.07
N VAL A 715 45.64 0.48 5.92
CA VAL A 715 44.45 0.46 6.78
C VAL A 715 44.56 1.54 7.86
N GLU A 716 45.72 1.69 8.49
CA GLU A 716 45.99 2.76 9.45
C GLU A 716 45.89 4.15 8.80
N ALA A 717 46.45 4.33 7.60
CA ALA A 717 46.33 5.58 6.85
C ALA A 717 44.88 5.90 6.44
N GLN A 718 44.09 4.89 6.03
CA GLN A 718 42.66 5.06 5.72
C GLN A 718 41.88 5.52 6.96
N ILE A 719 42.02 4.81 8.10
CA ILE A 719 41.34 5.14 9.35
C ILE A 719 41.74 6.54 9.84
N ALA A 720 43.03 6.88 9.77
CA ALA A 720 43.51 8.19 10.16
C ALA A 720 42.98 9.30 9.23
N TYR A 721 42.96 9.07 7.91
CA TYR A 721 42.40 10.02 6.94
C TYR A 721 40.91 10.27 7.15
N GLU A 722 40.10 9.21 7.30
CA GLU A 722 38.67 9.30 7.62
C GLU A 722 38.42 10.03 8.95
N THR A 723 39.23 9.76 9.98
CA THR A 723 39.12 10.43 11.28
C THR A 723 39.42 11.93 11.18
N HIS A 724 40.42 12.34 10.39
CA HIS A 724 40.73 13.77 10.22
C HIS A 724 39.73 14.50 9.32
N LEU A 725 39.17 13.83 8.30
CA LEU A 725 38.03 14.36 7.56
C LEU A 725 36.82 14.59 8.48
N ALA A 726 36.55 13.65 9.40
CA ALA A 726 35.48 13.80 10.37
C ALA A 726 35.74 14.91 11.41
N LEU A 727 37.01 15.15 11.81
CA LEU A 727 37.39 16.30 12.65
C LEU A 727 37.12 17.64 11.95
N VAL A 728 37.51 17.79 10.68
CA VAL A 728 37.26 19.00 9.90
C VAL A 728 35.75 19.21 9.66
N ALA A 729 35.00 18.13 9.40
CA ALA A 729 33.54 18.19 9.32
C ALA A 729 32.87 18.57 10.65
N ALA A 730 33.40 18.08 11.78
CA ALA A 730 32.91 18.44 13.12
C ALA A 730 33.10 19.94 13.41
N LEU A 731 34.26 20.51 13.06
CA LEU A 731 34.53 21.95 13.17
C LEU A 731 33.60 22.80 12.30
N ALA A 732 33.27 22.35 11.09
CA ALA A 732 32.28 23.01 10.23
C ALA A 732 30.83 22.89 10.76
N SER A 733 30.61 22.06 11.79
CA SER A 733 29.32 21.86 12.46
C SER A 733 29.24 22.47 13.88
N ALA A 734 30.28 23.18 14.32
CA ALA A 734 30.43 23.73 15.68
C ALA A 734 29.38 24.81 16.00
#